data_AF-A0A3N4G9L0-F1
#
_entry.id   AF-A0A3N4G9L0-F1
#
_cell.length_a   1.000
_cell.length_b   1.000
_cell.length_c   1.000
_cell.angle_alpha   90.00
_cell.angle_beta   90.00
_cell.angle_gamma   90.00
#
_symmetry.space_group_name_H-M   'P 1'
#
loop_
_entity.id
_entity.type
_entity.pdbx_description
1 polymer ?
#
loop_
_entity_poly.entity_id
_entity_poly.type
_entity_poly.pdbx_seq_one_letter_code
_entity_poly.pdbx_strand_id
1 'polypeptide(L)'
;MTHWFDHAIVATGRLPLFLFLLAFIATFLFIRISVRLIRAQVRWWPGNVTPGGVHLHHEFFGVLAMLLSGFGLVALSRFDTPIADCVLAAIFGIGCALVLDEFALILHLRDVYWEKEGRTSIDAVFVAIAIGVLFLLGLRPLGFSDAATEIAAGPDLGTRIVAAVIVAANVVLAVITLVKGKLWTGLIGMFVPFLLLFGTFRVARPRSPWARWFYGGREGKLDKAIRREIRYREPLIRWKIVVQEALAGRFGVPDRPPVLPVTPAPLPPKVAAPNAVATAIRWRRTRRELRVVPSWRLPVVLVGLAVIAAILCITLDESLRLQVDSGTLATVLGVIAGAMATLTGLVFTAVTLAMQFGASQISVRVIPRLQREPVMRWSIGFFLATFVFSVMVAMDLALAEPDDFTPGASTAIAALLTVVSAFLFIALVAKVGTVLNSAQLMRWIAADGRAAIRRQFPDEVAAEEVAADEAAAEEDPEHGTHDAVVPVGPPAVDSRYPDDARRIIHLKETAARGRVLLAVNVAKLQRYAVAGHVRFDLLVAVGDHVPHDVGVIAVSGDRRDSIAAHKVLRCLLFGDIHQPSVSPAAALQSISDIALKAISSAGNDPSTVVLALDHTEDLLLMLAPRVRADLLSTRATLVGGYRRSWADYVAIGTDEIRRHSHGQAQVHRRLRALYETLARRCPEDQQPPITERLAALDEQIDREWQVRLDRRLARAPDRQGYGSERGSVG
;
A
#
# COMPACT_ATOMS: atom_id res chain seq x y z
N MET A 1 -37.72 38.34 -16.32
CA MET A 1 -37.18 37.19 -15.58
C MET A 1 -38.22 36.09 -15.35
N THR A 2 -39.50 36.42 -15.11
CA THR A 2 -40.60 35.45 -14.96
C THR A 2 -40.79 34.52 -16.16
N HIS A 3 -40.78 35.06 -17.38
CA HIS A 3 -40.98 34.26 -18.61
C HIS A 3 -39.90 33.19 -18.87
N TRP A 4 -38.67 33.38 -18.36
CA TRP A 4 -37.60 32.38 -18.46
C TRP A 4 -37.75 31.30 -17.38
N PHE A 5 -38.12 31.69 -16.15
CA PHE A 5 -38.35 30.76 -15.05
C PHE A 5 -39.51 29.80 -15.36
N ASP A 6 -40.60 30.33 -15.91
CA ASP A 6 -41.78 29.52 -16.25
C ASP A 6 -41.49 28.54 -17.40
N HIS A 7 -40.73 28.93 -18.43
CA HIS A 7 -40.41 28.05 -19.56
C HIS A 7 -39.23 27.10 -19.31
N ALA A 8 -38.18 27.54 -18.62
CA ALA A 8 -36.97 26.74 -18.47
C ALA A 8 -37.00 25.81 -17.24
N ILE A 9 -37.73 26.17 -16.17
CA ILE A 9 -37.72 25.45 -14.88
C ILE A 9 -39.08 24.82 -14.59
N VAL A 10 -40.17 25.59 -14.66
CA VAL A 10 -41.51 25.10 -14.32
C VAL A 10 -42.05 24.16 -15.40
N ALA A 11 -42.05 24.59 -16.66
CA ALA A 11 -42.56 23.81 -17.79
C ALA A 11 -41.73 22.55 -18.12
N THR A 12 -40.49 22.46 -17.64
CA THR A 12 -39.59 21.30 -17.86
C THR A 12 -39.62 20.29 -16.70
N GLY A 13 -40.48 20.51 -15.68
CA GLY A 13 -40.59 19.64 -14.50
C GLY A 13 -39.39 19.71 -13.56
N ARG A 14 -38.51 20.71 -13.68
CA ARG A 14 -37.25 20.82 -12.92
C ARG A 14 -37.38 21.66 -11.65
N LEU A 15 -38.59 22.07 -11.29
CA LEU A 15 -38.87 22.89 -10.11
C LEU A 15 -38.38 22.25 -8.78
N PRO A 16 -38.57 20.94 -8.53
CA PRO A 16 -38.02 20.31 -7.32
C PRO A 16 -36.49 20.36 -7.25
N LEU A 17 -35.82 20.15 -8.38
CA LEU A 17 -34.35 20.19 -8.48
C LEU A 17 -33.81 21.62 -8.29
N PHE A 18 -34.54 22.64 -8.77
CA PHE A 18 -34.21 24.03 -8.52
C PHE A 18 -34.29 24.37 -7.03
N LEU A 19 -35.38 23.95 -6.35
CA LEU A 19 -35.57 24.20 -4.91
C LEU A 19 -34.56 23.43 -4.05
N PHE A 20 -34.21 22.20 -4.44
CA PHE A 20 -33.09 21.46 -3.85
C PHE A 20 -31.79 22.27 -3.89
N LEU A 21 -31.41 22.78 -5.07
CA LEU A 21 -30.15 23.51 -5.25
C LEU A 21 -30.15 24.83 -4.49
N LEU A 22 -31.27 25.55 -4.49
CA LEU A 22 -31.43 26.80 -3.75
C LEU A 22 -31.30 26.58 -2.24
N ALA A 23 -32.03 25.59 -1.71
CA ALA A 23 -31.97 25.25 -0.29
C ALA A 23 -30.57 24.78 0.12
N PHE A 24 -29.92 23.96 -0.70
CA PHE A 24 -28.55 23.51 -0.50
C PHE A 24 -27.56 24.69 -0.38
N ILE A 25 -27.58 25.62 -1.33
CA ILE A 25 -26.67 26.78 -1.33
C ILE A 25 -26.95 27.69 -0.13
N ALA A 26 -28.22 27.98 0.15
CA ALA A 26 -28.63 28.85 1.25
C ALA A 26 -28.20 28.27 2.61
N THR A 27 -28.45 26.98 2.86
CA THR A 27 -28.07 26.30 4.10
C THR A 27 -26.56 26.24 4.26
N PHE A 28 -25.81 25.93 3.20
CA PHE A 28 -24.35 25.89 3.27
C PHE A 28 -23.76 27.25 3.64
N LEU A 29 -24.22 28.33 2.99
CA LEU A 29 -23.79 29.69 3.32
C LEU A 29 -24.18 30.08 4.76
N PHE A 30 -25.39 29.74 5.18
CA PHE A 30 -25.88 30.00 6.52
C PHE A 30 -24.99 29.37 7.60
N ILE A 31 -24.67 28.08 7.47
CA ILE A 31 -23.82 27.37 8.44
C ILE A 31 -22.39 27.92 8.44
N ARG A 32 -21.83 28.27 7.27
CA ARG A 32 -20.50 28.90 7.20
C ARG A 32 -20.45 30.26 7.88
N ILE A 33 -21.49 31.07 7.68
CA ILE A 33 -21.64 32.36 8.35
C ILE A 33 -21.80 32.15 9.86
N SER A 34 -22.62 31.19 10.28
CA SER A 34 -22.80 30.81 11.69
C SER A 34 -21.46 30.45 12.35
N VAL A 35 -20.67 29.55 11.75
CA VAL A 35 -19.35 29.16 12.27
C VAL A 35 -18.40 30.37 12.35
N ARG A 36 -18.45 31.28 11.37
CA ARG A 36 -17.66 32.53 11.39
C ARG A 36 -18.07 33.45 12.55
N LEU A 37 -19.37 33.61 12.79
CA LEU A 37 -19.89 34.42 13.90
C LEU A 37 -19.53 33.82 15.27
N ILE A 38 -19.55 32.48 15.38
CA ILE A 38 -19.11 31.75 16.58
C ILE A 38 -17.60 31.96 16.83
N ARG A 39 -16.76 31.80 15.79
CA ARG A 39 -15.30 32.04 15.90
C ARG A 39 -14.97 33.50 16.21
N ALA A 40 -15.75 34.43 15.71
CA ALA A 40 -15.62 35.86 15.99
C ALA A 40 -16.23 36.28 17.34
N GLN A 41 -16.76 35.34 18.14
CA GLN A 41 -17.31 35.57 19.48
C GLN A 41 -18.38 36.68 19.51
N VAL A 42 -19.27 36.66 18.50
CA VAL A 42 -20.31 37.69 18.34
C VAL A 42 -21.45 37.46 19.34
N ARG A 43 -21.69 38.44 20.22
CA ARG A 43 -22.58 38.35 21.38
C ARG A 43 -24.07 38.06 21.10
N TRP A 44 -24.57 38.38 19.91
CA TRP A 44 -26.00 38.19 19.57
C TRP A 44 -26.31 36.81 18.95
N TRP A 45 -25.29 36.00 18.63
CA TRP A 45 -25.48 34.69 18.02
C TRP A 45 -25.54 33.59 19.09
N PRO A 46 -26.51 32.65 19.04
CA PRO A 46 -26.81 31.69 20.12
C PRO A 46 -25.72 30.63 20.41
N GLY A 47 -24.55 30.73 19.79
CA GLY A 47 -23.41 29.84 20.06
C GLY A 47 -23.66 28.37 19.68
N ASN A 48 -22.94 27.45 20.34
CA ASN A 48 -23.07 26.01 20.11
C ASN A 48 -24.27 25.44 20.88
N VAL A 49 -25.03 24.54 20.25
CA VAL A 49 -26.16 23.85 20.88
C VAL A 49 -25.69 22.53 21.51
N THR A 50 -25.83 22.38 22.83
CA THR A 50 -25.46 21.15 23.57
C THR A 50 -26.59 20.69 24.49
N PRO A 51 -27.52 19.85 24.02
CA PRO A 51 -28.53 19.23 24.88
C PRO A 51 -27.86 18.12 25.71
N GLY A 52 -27.87 18.24 27.05
CA GLY A 52 -27.45 17.15 27.94
C GLY A 52 -25.94 16.82 27.98
N GLY A 53 -25.07 17.75 27.57
CA GLY A 53 -23.61 17.56 27.62
C GLY A 53 -22.99 16.78 26.46
N VAL A 54 -23.80 16.37 25.47
CA VAL A 54 -23.32 15.73 24.23
C VAL A 54 -23.33 16.74 23.09
N HIS A 55 -22.17 16.93 22.45
CA HIS A 55 -22.04 17.76 21.25
C HIS A 55 -22.56 17.00 20.02
N LEU A 56 -23.81 17.26 19.64
CA LEU A 56 -24.36 16.76 18.38
C LEU A 56 -23.83 17.61 17.22
N HIS A 57 -23.02 17.01 16.35
CA HIS A 57 -22.60 17.67 15.10
C HIS A 57 -23.81 17.92 14.22
N HIS A 58 -23.82 19.05 13.50
CA HIS A 58 -24.93 19.42 12.62
C HIS A 58 -25.12 18.43 11.45
N GLU A 59 -24.11 17.60 11.17
CA GLU A 59 -24.19 16.43 10.28
C GLU A 59 -25.32 15.46 10.67
N PHE A 60 -25.54 15.22 11.97
CA PHE A 60 -26.58 14.30 12.44
C PHE A 60 -27.99 14.72 11.96
N PHE A 61 -28.30 16.01 12.08
CA PHE A 61 -29.55 16.57 11.57
C PHE A 61 -29.61 16.51 10.04
N GLY A 62 -28.46 16.67 9.37
CA GLY A 62 -28.34 16.52 7.93
C GLY A 62 -28.71 15.11 7.44
N VAL A 63 -28.17 14.08 8.10
CA VAL A 63 -28.50 12.67 7.81
C VAL A 63 -29.98 12.38 8.03
N LEU A 64 -30.56 12.85 9.14
CA LEU A 64 -31.98 12.66 9.43
C LEU A 64 -32.87 13.33 8.37
N ALA A 65 -32.55 14.57 7.97
CA ALA A 65 -33.26 15.28 6.93
C ALA A 65 -33.19 14.55 5.58
N MET A 66 -32.02 14.04 5.18
CA MET A 66 -31.85 13.25 3.96
C MET A 66 -32.65 11.96 3.98
N LEU A 67 -32.65 11.23 5.11
CA LEU A 67 -33.39 9.97 5.23
C LEU A 67 -34.90 10.18 5.16
N LEU A 68 -35.44 11.13 5.93
CA LEU A 68 -36.88 11.41 5.96
C LEU A 68 -37.38 11.91 4.60
N SER A 69 -36.67 12.86 3.99
CA SER A 69 -37.08 13.41 2.69
C SER A 69 -36.84 12.45 1.53
N GLY A 70 -35.73 11.70 1.53
CA GLY A 70 -35.45 10.67 0.53
C GLY A 70 -36.46 9.53 0.57
N PHE A 71 -36.80 9.04 1.77
CA PHE A 71 -37.88 8.07 1.93
C PHE A 71 -39.23 8.63 1.50
N GLY A 72 -39.54 9.88 1.87
CA GLY A 72 -40.75 10.58 1.42
C GLY A 72 -40.88 10.66 -0.10
N LEU A 73 -39.80 11.02 -0.81
CA LEU A 73 -39.76 11.06 -2.28
C LEU A 73 -40.06 9.68 -2.90
N VAL A 74 -39.53 8.60 -2.32
CA VAL A 74 -39.80 7.23 -2.79
C VAL A 74 -41.24 6.82 -2.47
N ALA A 75 -41.71 7.06 -1.25
CA ALA A 75 -43.04 6.67 -0.80
C ALA A 75 -44.15 7.41 -1.55
N LEU A 76 -43.93 8.68 -1.90
CA LEU A 76 -44.91 9.52 -2.59
C LEU A 76 -44.77 9.49 -4.12
N SER A 77 -43.76 8.80 -4.66
CA SER A 77 -43.46 8.75 -6.11
C SER A 77 -44.62 8.30 -7.00
N ARG A 78 -45.63 7.61 -6.46
CA ARG A 78 -46.80 7.10 -7.20
C ARG A 78 -48.01 8.03 -7.19
N PHE A 79 -47.99 9.10 -6.39
CA PHE A 79 -49.17 9.93 -6.12
C PHE A 79 -49.16 11.28 -6.88
N ASP A 80 -48.17 11.53 -7.76
CA ASP A 80 -48.01 12.75 -8.57
C ASP A 80 -48.31 14.03 -7.78
N THR A 81 -47.57 14.24 -6.67
CA THR A 81 -47.78 15.35 -5.73
C THR A 81 -46.70 16.45 -5.87
N PRO A 82 -46.85 17.42 -6.81
CA PRO A 82 -45.77 18.35 -7.17
C PRO A 82 -45.31 19.27 -6.03
N ILE A 83 -46.20 19.63 -5.10
CA ILE A 83 -45.86 20.44 -3.93
C ILE A 83 -45.03 19.62 -2.93
N ALA A 84 -45.41 18.35 -2.69
CA ALA A 84 -44.69 17.49 -1.78
C ALA A 84 -43.29 17.20 -2.32
N ASP A 85 -43.14 16.94 -3.62
CA ASP A 85 -41.84 16.75 -4.27
C ASP A 85 -40.93 17.97 -4.11
N CYS A 86 -41.48 19.18 -4.26
CA CYS A 86 -40.75 20.43 -4.07
C CYS A 86 -40.26 20.61 -2.61
N VAL A 87 -41.14 20.37 -1.64
CA VAL A 87 -40.81 20.50 -0.21
C VAL A 87 -39.78 19.44 0.21
N LEU A 88 -39.99 18.19 -0.21
CA LEU A 88 -39.07 17.10 0.10
C LEU A 88 -37.71 17.29 -0.57
N ALA A 89 -37.67 17.75 -1.82
CA ALA A 89 -36.42 18.09 -2.49
C ALA A 89 -35.67 19.25 -1.79
N ALA A 90 -36.38 20.26 -1.30
CA ALA A 90 -35.77 21.33 -0.52
C ALA A 90 -35.18 20.81 0.81
N ILE A 91 -35.92 19.99 1.56
CA ILE A 91 -35.45 19.36 2.81
C ILE A 91 -34.24 18.46 2.54
N PHE A 92 -34.27 17.71 1.44
CA PHE A 92 -33.14 16.88 1.01
C PHE A 92 -31.89 17.74 0.70
N GLY A 93 -32.08 18.91 0.08
CA GLY A 93 -31.03 19.90 -0.18
C GLY A 93 -30.41 20.47 1.10
N ILE A 94 -31.24 20.82 2.09
CA ILE A 94 -30.78 21.24 3.42
C ILE A 94 -29.94 20.12 4.05
N GLY A 95 -30.43 18.88 4.03
CA GLY A 95 -29.73 17.74 4.59
C GLY A 95 -28.37 17.49 3.95
N CYS A 96 -28.31 17.50 2.61
CA CYS A 96 -27.06 17.38 1.86
C CYS A 96 -26.06 18.50 2.19
N ALA A 97 -26.51 19.74 2.38
CA ALA A 97 -25.64 20.86 2.72
C ALA A 97 -24.99 20.70 4.09
N LEU A 98 -25.75 20.24 5.08
CA LEU A 98 -25.26 19.99 6.44
C LEU A 98 -24.24 18.85 6.48
N VAL A 99 -24.49 17.76 5.75
CA VAL A 99 -23.57 16.61 5.68
C VAL A 99 -22.29 16.98 4.92
N LEU A 100 -22.40 17.72 3.81
CA LEU A 100 -21.22 18.11 3.02
C LEU A 100 -20.37 19.20 3.70
N ASP A 101 -20.93 19.95 4.65
CA ASP A 101 -20.14 20.90 5.44
C ASP A 101 -19.06 20.18 6.28
N GLU A 102 -19.39 18.98 6.78
CA GLU A 102 -18.52 18.10 7.56
C GLU A 102 -17.80 17.04 6.72
N PHE A 103 -17.77 17.20 5.39
CA PHE A 103 -17.15 16.23 4.47
C PHE A 103 -15.71 15.82 4.84
N ALA A 104 -14.95 16.73 5.45
CA ALA A 104 -13.60 16.44 5.94
C ALA A 104 -13.58 15.39 7.06
N LEU A 105 -14.51 15.51 8.01
CA LEU A 105 -14.68 14.65 9.18
C LEU A 105 -15.17 13.25 8.79
N ILE A 106 -16.08 13.17 7.81
CA ILE A 106 -16.58 11.91 7.23
C ILE A 106 -15.44 11.12 6.56
N LEU A 107 -14.54 11.80 5.86
CA LEU A 107 -13.44 11.15 5.13
C LEU A 107 -12.24 10.81 6.02
N HIS A 108 -12.01 11.59 7.07
CA HIS A 108 -10.87 11.47 7.98
C HIS A 108 -11.37 11.40 9.43
N LEU A 109 -11.75 10.19 9.85
CA LEU A 109 -12.27 9.82 11.18
C LEU A 109 -11.29 10.02 12.37
N ARG A 110 -10.62 11.16 12.51
CA ARG A 110 -9.84 11.53 13.72
C ARG A 110 -9.93 13.02 14.04
N ASP A 111 -10.30 13.30 15.28
CA ASP A 111 -10.75 14.58 15.86
C ASP A 111 -9.65 15.66 16.07
N VAL A 112 -8.53 15.60 15.34
CA VAL A 112 -7.37 16.48 15.62
C VAL A 112 -6.64 16.89 14.32
N TYR A 113 -7.17 17.82 13.52
CA TYR A 113 -6.50 18.26 12.26
C TYR A 113 -6.72 19.73 11.81
N TRP A 114 -6.83 20.66 12.77
CA TRP A 114 -7.07 22.09 12.51
C TRP A 114 -5.91 22.78 11.78
N GLU A 115 -5.92 22.86 10.45
CA GLU A 115 -5.37 24.00 9.66
C GLU A 115 -5.60 23.88 8.14
N LYS A 116 -5.75 22.66 7.58
CA LYS A 116 -5.86 22.47 6.11
C LYS A 116 -7.24 22.04 5.60
N GLU A 117 -8.16 21.64 6.48
CA GLU A 117 -9.37 20.88 6.10
C GLU A 117 -10.64 21.69 5.89
N GLY A 118 -10.71 22.96 6.32
CA GLY A 118 -11.84 23.84 5.94
C GLY A 118 -11.99 24.00 4.41
N ARG A 119 -10.94 23.69 3.63
CA ARG A 119 -10.89 23.78 2.17
C ARG A 119 -11.49 22.57 1.45
N THR A 120 -11.50 21.38 2.07
CA THR A 120 -11.96 20.14 1.42
C THR A 120 -13.48 20.04 1.38
N SER A 121 -14.18 20.50 2.42
CA SER A 121 -15.65 20.62 2.42
C SER A 121 -16.15 21.66 1.41
N ILE A 122 -15.46 22.80 1.29
CA ILE A 122 -15.76 23.80 0.24
C ILE A 122 -15.59 23.21 -1.16
N ASP A 123 -14.57 22.39 -1.38
CA ASP A 123 -14.37 21.70 -2.66
C ASP A 123 -15.51 20.74 -2.99
N ALA A 124 -15.98 19.96 -2.02
CA ALA A 124 -17.09 19.02 -2.19
C ALA A 124 -18.39 19.75 -2.53
N VAL A 125 -18.65 20.90 -1.90
CA VAL A 125 -19.85 21.71 -2.14
C VAL A 125 -19.82 22.34 -3.53
N PHE A 126 -18.67 22.89 -3.98
CA PHE A 126 -18.56 23.40 -5.36
C PHE A 126 -18.79 22.30 -6.40
N VAL A 127 -18.35 21.06 -6.12
CA VAL A 127 -18.65 19.91 -6.98
C VAL A 127 -20.15 19.63 -7.00
N ALA A 128 -20.80 19.57 -5.83
CA ALA A 128 -22.23 19.31 -5.72
C ALA A 128 -23.07 20.38 -6.45
N ILE A 129 -22.73 21.67 -6.29
CA ILE A 129 -23.38 22.78 -7.01
C ILE A 129 -23.18 22.64 -8.52
N ALA A 130 -21.95 22.37 -8.98
CA ALA A 130 -21.68 22.22 -10.39
C ALA A 130 -22.49 21.08 -11.03
N ILE A 131 -22.59 19.93 -10.35
CA ILE A 131 -23.43 18.80 -10.79
C ILE A 131 -24.91 19.22 -10.80
N GLY A 132 -25.40 19.85 -9.72
CA GLY A 132 -26.78 20.31 -9.61
C GLY A 132 -27.18 21.28 -10.72
N VAL A 133 -26.30 22.22 -11.07
CA VAL A 133 -26.51 23.15 -12.19
C VAL A 133 -26.55 22.40 -13.52
N LEU A 134 -25.69 21.41 -13.74
CA LEU A 134 -25.73 20.61 -14.97
C LEU A 134 -27.06 19.85 -15.13
N PHE A 135 -27.57 19.26 -14.05
CA PHE A 135 -28.90 18.64 -14.05
C PHE A 135 -30.03 19.66 -14.26
N LEU A 136 -29.91 20.86 -13.68
CA LEU A 136 -30.90 21.94 -13.86
C LEU A 136 -30.94 22.43 -15.32
N LEU A 137 -29.78 22.49 -15.97
CA LEU A 137 -29.66 22.78 -17.40
C LEU A 137 -30.22 21.64 -18.27
N GLY A 138 -30.51 20.47 -17.68
CA GLY A 138 -31.08 19.33 -18.38
C GLY A 138 -30.06 18.41 -19.01
N LEU A 139 -28.77 18.66 -18.74
CA LEU A 139 -27.71 17.78 -19.19
C LEU A 139 -27.77 16.50 -18.37
N ARG A 140 -27.88 15.37 -19.05
CA ARG A 140 -27.93 14.05 -18.43
C ARG A 140 -26.56 13.38 -18.57
N PRO A 141 -26.10 12.66 -17.54
CA PRO A 141 -24.80 12.00 -17.60
C PRO A 141 -24.79 10.92 -18.70
N LEU A 142 -23.72 10.91 -19.47
CA LEU A 142 -23.38 9.94 -20.51
C LEU A 142 -24.35 9.86 -21.69
N GLY A 143 -25.28 10.81 -21.83
CA GLY A 143 -26.36 10.74 -22.85
C GLY A 143 -27.28 9.53 -22.66
N PHE A 144 -27.31 8.96 -21.46
CA PHE A 144 -27.89 7.63 -21.20
C PHE A 144 -29.36 7.53 -21.57
N SER A 145 -30.16 8.59 -21.40
CA SER A 145 -31.58 8.56 -21.78
C SER A 145 -31.80 8.54 -23.28
N ASP A 146 -31.00 9.30 -24.02
CA ASP A 146 -31.19 9.51 -25.46
C ASP A 146 -30.64 8.29 -26.21
N ALA A 147 -29.49 7.77 -25.74
CA ALA A 147 -28.98 6.47 -26.17
C ALA A 147 -29.89 5.32 -25.76
N ALA A 148 -30.46 5.29 -24.54
CA ALA A 148 -31.38 4.22 -24.13
C ALA A 148 -32.71 4.25 -24.89
N THR A 149 -33.22 5.44 -25.24
CA THR A 149 -34.40 5.55 -26.10
C THR A 149 -34.11 5.17 -27.54
N GLU A 150 -32.93 5.51 -28.09
CA GLU A 150 -32.49 5.02 -29.41
C GLU A 150 -32.22 3.50 -29.41
N ILE A 151 -31.70 2.94 -28.32
CA ILE A 151 -31.51 1.48 -28.14
C ILE A 151 -32.87 0.77 -28.09
N ALA A 152 -33.84 1.32 -27.36
CA ALA A 152 -35.19 0.76 -27.24
C ALA A 152 -36.02 0.93 -28.53
N ALA A 153 -35.83 2.03 -29.28
CA ALA A 153 -36.61 2.35 -30.48
C ALA A 153 -35.95 1.93 -31.80
N GLY A 154 -34.70 1.45 -31.77
CA GLY A 154 -33.96 1.05 -32.97
C GLY A 154 -34.53 -0.23 -33.61
N PRO A 155 -34.99 -0.20 -34.87
CA PRO A 155 -35.58 -1.37 -35.55
C PRO A 155 -34.54 -2.37 -36.08
N ASP A 156 -33.25 -1.98 -36.17
CA ASP A 156 -32.18 -2.77 -36.76
C ASP A 156 -31.01 -3.00 -35.77
N LEU A 157 -30.44 -4.21 -35.81
CA LEU A 157 -29.38 -4.71 -34.92
C LEU A 157 -28.14 -3.80 -34.95
N GLY A 158 -27.83 -3.23 -36.12
CA GLY A 158 -26.73 -2.29 -36.28
C GLY A 158 -26.85 -1.03 -35.42
N THR A 159 -28.07 -0.50 -35.27
CA THR A 159 -28.30 0.75 -34.51
C THR A 159 -28.13 0.54 -33.01
N ARG A 160 -28.61 -0.60 -32.48
CA ARG A 160 -28.46 -0.97 -31.07
C ARG A 160 -27.00 -1.22 -30.70
N ILE A 161 -26.25 -1.92 -31.55
CA ILE A 161 -24.81 -2.16 -31.37
C ILE A 161 -24.04 -0.84 -31.36
N VAL A 162 -24.32 0.06 -32.31
CA VAL A 162 -23.65 1.36 -32.39
C VAL A 162 -23.91 2.19 -31.12
N ALA A 163 -25.16 2.25 -30.65
CA ALA A 163 -25.50 2.98 -29.43
C ALA A 163 -24.84 2.38 -28.17
N ALA A 164 -24.85 1.05 -28.01
CA ALA A 164 -24.17 0.36 -26.91
C ALA A 164 -22.65 0.61 -26.93
N VAL A 165 -22.02 0.58 -28.10
CA VAL A 165 -20.60 0.89 -28.29
C VAL A 165 -20.29 2.34 -27.92
N ILE A 166 -21.14 3.30 -28.27
CA ILE A 166 -20.97 4.72 -27.92
C ILE A 166 -21.04 4.92 -26.39
N VAL A 167 -22.01 4.30 -25.71
CA VAL A 167 -22.13 4.38 -24.25
C VAL A 167 -20.91 3.74 -23.57
N ALA A 168 -20.53 2.54 -24.00
CA ALA A 168 -19.34 1.85 -23.48
C ALA A 168 -18.07 2.67 -23.68
N ALA A 169 -17.89 3.27 -24.87
CA ALA A 169 -16.76 4.15 -25.16
C ALA A 169 -16.74 5.37 -24.22
N ASN A 170 -17.88 6.03 -24.00
CA ASN A 170 -17.97 7.17 -23.08
C ASN A 170 -17.63 6.81 -21.63
N VAL A 171 -18.13 5.66 -21.15
CA VAL A 171 -17.77 5.14 -19.82
C VAL A 171 -16.28 4.85 -19.72
N VAL A 172 -15.69 4.20 -20.73
CA VAL A 172 -14.25 3.92 -20.77
C VAL A 172 -13.44 5.22 -20.75
N LEU A 173 -13.82 6.23 -21.52
CA LEU A 173 -13.17 7.54 -21.52
C LEU A 173 -13.31 8.26 -20.17
N ALA A 174 -14.47 8.19 -19.52
CA ALA A 174 -14.69 8.71 -18.16
C ALA A 174 -13.77 8.02 -17.14
N VAL A 175 -13.69 6.70 -17.17
CA VAL A 175 -12.79 5.93 -16.31
C VAL A 175 -11.33 6.32 -16.57
N ILE A 176 -10.90 6.40 -17.82
CA ILE A 176 -9.53 6.78 -18.17
C ILE A 176 -9.19 8.19 -17.65
N THR A 177 -10.10 9.16 -17.82
CA THR A 177 -9.88 10.54 -17.35
C THR A 177 -9.80 10.65 -15.82
N LEU A 178 -10.64 9.91 -15.10
CA LEU A 178 -10.60 9.82 -13.64
C LEU A 178 -9.32 9.14 -13.14
N VAL A 179 -8.92 8.03 -13.75
CA VAL A 179 -7.65 7.31 -13.44
C VAL A 179 -6.42 8.20 -13.77
N LYS A 180 -6.54 9.13 -14.74
CA LYS A 180 -5.55 10.17 -15.02
C LYS A 180 -5.53 11.31 -13.98
N GLY A 181 -6.37 11.25 -12.95
CA GLY A 181 -6.42 12.19 -11.83
C GLY A 181 -7.07 13.52 -12.19
N LYS A 182 -7.90 13.56 -13.23
CA LYS A 182 -8.58 14.78 -13.67
C LYS A 182 -10.06 14.73 -13.29
N LEU A 183 -10.30 14.80 -11.98
CA LEU A 183 -11.63 14.63 -11.39
C LEU A 183 -12.67 15.57 -12.04
N TRP A 184 -12.36 16.87 -12.13
CA TRP A 184 -13.23 17.87 -12.74
C TRP A 184 -13.53 17.64 -14.23
N THR A 185 -12.52 17.31 -15.04
CA THR A 185 -12.77 17.06 -16.47
C THR A 185 -13.48 15.73 -16.70
N GLY A 186 -13.27 14.74 -15.83
CA GLY A 186 -14.00 13.47 -15.87
C GLY A 186 -15.46 13.65 -15.49
N LEU A 187 -15.72 14.34 -14.38
CA LEU A 187 -17.06 14.58 -13.87
C LEU A 187 -17.90 15.47 -14.80
N ILE A 188 -17.38 16.64 -15.22
CA ILE A 188 -18.08 17.50 -16.18
C ILE A 188 -18.15 16.80 -17.55
N GLY A 189 -17.12 16.02 -17.91
CA GLY A 189 -17.10 15.28 -19.16
C GLY A 189 -18.14 14.16 -19.24
N MET A 190 -18.63 13.64 -18.10
CA MET A 190 -19.79 12.75 -18.12
C MET A 190 -21.02 13.44 -18.70
N PHE A 191 -21.20 14.74 -18.49
CA PHE A 191 -22.30 15.52 -19.07
C PHE A 191 -21.97 16.09 -20.46
N VAL A 192 -20.67 16.27 -20.76
CA VAL A 192 -20.18 16.81 -22.02
C VAL A 192 -19.08 15.89 -22.58
N PRO A 193 -19.44 14.83 -23.33
CA PRO A 193 -18.50 13.76 -23.74
C PRO A 193 -17.23 14.24 -24.45
N PHE A 194 -17.27 15.36 -25.18
CA PHE A 194 -16.09 15.96 -25.81
C PHE A 194 -14.95 16.26 -24.82
N LEU A 195 -15.28 16.62 -23.57
CA LEU A 195 -14.26 16.85 -22.53
C LEU A 195 -13.57 15.55 -22.09
N LEU A 196 -14.22 14.39 -22.23
CA LEU A 196 -13.62 13.09 -21.92
C LEU A 196 -12.55 12.71 -22.95
N LEU A 197 -12.77 13.01 -24.23
CA LEU A 197 -11.76 12.86 -25.27
C LEU A 197 -10.54 13.74 -24.96
N PHE A 198 -10.74 15.02 -24.68
CA PHE A 198 -9.67 15.94 -24.32
C PHE A 198 -8.92 15.49 -23.05
N GLY A 199 -9.65 15.07 -22.02
CA GLY A 199 -9.10 14.53 -20.80
C GLY A 199 -8.29 13.25 -21.04
N THR A 200 -8.70 12.43 -22.00
CA THR A 200 -8.05 11.16 -22.33
C THR A 200 -6.77 11.38 -23.13
N PHE A 201 -6.74 12.27 -24.13
CA PHE A 201 -5.50 12.52 -24.88
C PHE A 201 -4.44 13.29 -24.09
N ARG A 202 -4.85 14.14 -23.15
CA ARG A 202 -3.91 14.97 -22.38
C ARG A 202 -3.14 14.16 -21.32
N VAL A 203 -1.88 14.56 -21.07
CA VAL A 203 -0.98 13.96 -20.04
C VAL A 203 -1.66 13.87 -18.67
N ALA A 204 -1.44 12.76 -17.96
CA ALA A 204 -2.02 12.48 -16.65
C ALA A 204 -1.38 13.32 -15.54
N ARG A 205 -2.09 13.49 -14.40
CA ARG A 205 -1.54 14.19 -13.24
C ARG A 205 -0.38 13.41 -12.62
N PRO A 206 0.69 14.07 -12.12
CA PRO A 206 1.88 13.38 -11.60
C PRO A 206 1.61 12.39 -10.47
N ARG A 207 0.57 12.62 -9.65
CA ARG A 207 0.18 11.76 -8.51
C ARG A 207 -0.95 10.78 -8.84
N SER A 208 -1.46 10.74 -10.07
CA SER A 208 -2.62 9.90 -10.42
C SER A 208 -2.28 8.40 -10.48
N PRO A 209 -3.27 7.49 -10.33
CA PRO A 209 -3.11 6.07 -10.64
C PRO A 209 -2.46 5.83 -12.02
N TRP A 210 -2.91 6.52 -13.07
CA TRP A 210 -2.33 6.43 -14.41
C TRP A 210 -0.85 6.78 -14.46
N ALA A 211 -0.42 7.90 -13.87
CA ALA A 211 1.00 8.26 -13.84
C ALA A 211 1.83 7.24 -13.06
N ARG A 212 1.28 6.68 -11.97
CA ARG A 212 1.93 5.62 -11.20
C ARG A 212 2.08 4.31 -11.96
N TRP A 213 1.13 3.96 -12.82
CA TRP A 213 1.17 2.74 -13.63
C TRP A 213 2.01 2.91 -14.90
N PHE A 214 1.81 3.99 -15.64
CA PHE A 214 2.36 4.16 -16.99
C PHE A 214 3.56 5.11 -17.09
N TYR A 215 3.75 6.04 -16.14
CA TYR A 215 4.89 6.99 -16.16
C TYR A 215 6.03 6.56 -15.24
N GLY A 216 5.81 5.56 -14.38
CA GLY A 216 6.81 5.06 -13.42
C GLY A 216 8.10 4.53 -14.05
N GLY A 217 8.16 4.38 -15.38
CA GLY A 217 9.36 3.99 -16.12
C GLY A 217 9.81 4.94 -17.22
N ARG A 218 9.19 6.12 -17.39
CA ARG A 218 9.48 7.10 -18.47
C ARG A 218 9.69 8.49 -17.87
N GLU A 219 10.94 8.79 -17.48
CA GLU A 219 11.31 10.02 -16.74
C GLU A 219 10.87 11.30 -17.48
N GLY A 220 11.05 11.37 -18.80
CA GLY A 220 10.64 12.54 -19.60
C GLY A 220 9.13 12.85 -19.60
N LYS A 221 8.25 11.83 -19.58
CA LYS A 221 6.79 12.04 -19.53
C LYS A 221 6.33 12.47 -18.14
N LEU A 222 6.96 11.96 -17.08
CA LEU A 222 6.69 12.37 -15.70
C LEU A 222 7.18 13.79 -15.44
N ASP A 223 8.37 14.15 -15.92
CA ASP A 223 8.91 15.51 -15.80
C ASP A 223 8.11 16.53 -16.62
N LYS A 224 7.58 16.13 -17.78
CA LYS A 224 6.61 16.94 -18.53
C LYS A 224 5.31 17.15 -17.74
N ALA A 225 4.82 16.12 -17.04
CA ALA A 225 3.63 16.22 -16.19
C ALA A 225 3.87 17.15 -14.99
N ILE A 226 5.03 17.03 -14.32
CA ILE A 226 5.41 17.86 -13.16
C ILE A 226 5.58 19.33 -13.56
N ARG A 227 6.34 19.60 -14.64
CA ARG A 227 6.54 20.98 -15.14
C ARG A 227 5.23 21.67 -15.48
N ARG A 228 4.26 20.94 -16.04
CA ARG A 228 2.93 21.49 -16.36
C ARG A 228 2.06 21.70 -15.12
N GLU A 229 2.15 20.81 -14.14
CA GLU A 229 1.43 20.97 -12.87
C GLU A 229 1.87 22.26 -12.17
N ILE A 230 3.19 22.53 -12.14
CA ILE A 230 3.78 23.76 -11.62
C ILE A 230 3.32 24.98 -12.45
N ARG A 231 3.43 24.94 -13.78
CA ARG A 231 3.14 26.10 -14.64
C ARG A 231 1.68 26.53 -14.66
N TYR A 232 0.74 25.58 -14.75
CA TYR A 232 -0.67 25.91 -15.00
C TYR A 232 -1.55 25.75 -13.78
N ARG A 233 -1.23 24.80 -12.89
CA ARG A 233 -2.12 24.47 -11.77
C ARG A 233 -1.73 25.21 -10.50
N GLU A 234 -0.44 25.38 -10.23
CA GLU A 234 0.00 26.12 -9.05
C GLU A 234 -0.56 27.55 -9.00
N PRO A 235 -0.63 28.32 -10.11
CA PRO A 235 -1.29 29.63 -10.12
C PRO A 235 -2.79 29.53 -9.86
N LEU A 236 -3.49 28.56 -10.47
CA LEU A 236 -4.92 28.34 -10.26
C LEU A 236 -5.24 27.88 -8.84
N ILE A 237 -4.37 27.07 -8.22
CA ILE A 237 -4.51 26.65 -6.82
C ILE A 237 -4.30 27.86 -5.91
N ARG A 238 -3.31 28.72 -6.19
CA ARG A 238 -3.11 29.96 -5.43
C ARG A 238 -4.34 30.88 -5.52
N TRP A 239 -4.88 31.07 -6.72
CA TRP A 239 -6.11 31.84 -6.92
C TRP A 239 -7.32 31.21 -6.20
N LYS A 240 -7.47 29.89 -6.29
CA LYS A 240 -8.48 29.14 -5.56
C LYS A 240 -8.32 29.29 -4.05
N ILE A 241 -7.10 29.24 -3.52
CA ILE A 241 -6.80 29.43 -2.10
C ILE A 241 -7.24 30.82 -1.66
N VAL A 242 -7.00 31.86 -2.46
CA VAL A 242 -7.47 33.23 -2.18
C VAL A 242 -9.00 33.29 -2.10
N VAL A 243 -9.71 32.66 -3.03
CA VAL A 243 -11.19 32.60 -2.99
C VAL A 243 -11.70 31.80 -1.79
N GLN A 244 -11.05 30.67 -1.47
CA GLN A 244 -11.39 29.85 -0.31
C GLN A 244 -11.12 30.57 1.01
N GLU A 245 -10.02 31.33 1.11
CA GLU A 245 -9.68 32.15 2.27
C GLU A 245 -10.62 33.36 2.42
N ALA A 246 -11.16 33.88 1.31
CA ALA A 246 -12.22 34.89 1.36
C ALA A 246 -13.55 34.33 1.91
N LEU A 247 -13.90 33.08 1.60
CA LEU A 247 -15.08 32.40 2.14
C LEU A 247 -14.90 31.91 3.59
N ALA A 248 -13.70 31.45 3.97
CA ALA A 248 -13.47 30.66 5.20
C ALA A 248 -12.49 31.28 6.22
N GLY A 249 -11.84 32.40 5.91
CA GLY A 249 -10.82 33.03 6.75
C GLY A 249 -9.38 32.59 6.42
N ARG A 250 -8.38 33.38 6.84
CA ARG A 250 -6.95 33.08 6.63
C ARG A 250 -6.55 31.83 7.43
N PHE A 251 -5.87 30.89 6.77
CA PHE A 251 -5.23 29.75 7.42
C PHE A 251 -3.72 30.02 7.41
N GLY A 252 -3.11 30.06 8.60
CA GLY A 252 -1.68 30.37 8.76
C GLY A 252 -0.82 29.37 7.99
N VAL A 253 0.05 29.89 7.12
CA VAL A 253 1.16 29.11 6.55
C VAL A 253 2.44 29.78 7.04
N PRO A 254 3.38 29.08 7.68
CA PRO A 254 4.63 29.70 8.09
C PRO A 254 5.45 30.10 6.87
N ASP A 255 6.01 31.30 6.89
CA ASP A 255 6.98 31.75 5.91
C ASP A 255 8.25 30.87 5.95
N ARG A 256 8.83 30.63 4.78
CA ARG A 256 10.10 29.92 4.65
C ARG A 256 11.23 30.80 5.24
N PRO A 257 12.04 30.31 6.18
CA PRO A 257 13.18 31.09 6.66
C PRO A 257 14.24 31.26 5.55
N PRO A 258 14.94 32.41 5.52
CA PRO A 258 15.98 32.70 4.54
C PRO A 258 17.21 31.79 4.74
N VAL A 259 17.84 31.41 3.63
CA VAL A 259 19.03 30.55 3.61
C VAL A 259 20.26 31.40 3.98
N LEU A 260 20.98 30.99 5.03
CA LEU A 260 22.29 31.58 5.37
C LEU A 260 23.41 30.99 4.49
N PRO A 261 24.40 31.79 4.08
CA PRO A 261 25.55 31.30 3.31
C PRO A 261 26.47 30.44 4.19
N VAL A 262 26.94 29.31 3.65
CA VAL A 262 27.84 28.37 4.34
C VAL A 262 29.14 28.27 3.54
N THR A 263 30.25 28.26 4.27
CA THR A 263 31.63 28.11 3.80
C THR A 263 31.84 26.75 3.09
N PRO A 264 32.59 26.69 1.98
CA PRO A 264 32.77 25.46 1.22
C PRO A 264 33.57 24.42 2.00
N ALA A 265 33.13 23.16 1.92
CA ALA A 265 33.79 22.01 2.54
C ALA A 265 34.66 21.28 1.49
N PRO A 266 35.73 20.59 1.88
CA PRO A 266 36.65 19.96 0.94
C PRO A 266 35.94 18.94 0.05
N LEU A 267 36.30 18.92 -1.23
CA LEU A 267 35.73 18.02 -2.24
C LEU A 267 36.03 16.55 -1.90
N PRO A 268 35.05 15.64 -2.03
CA PRO A 268 35.30 14.22 -1.85
C PRO A 268 36.11 13.62 -3.02
N PRO A 269 36.77 12.46 -2.82
CA PRO A 269 37.60 11.81 -3.83
C PRO A 269 36.84 11.50 -5.14
N LYS A 270 37.58 11.37 -6.25
CA LYS A 270 37.00 11.00 -7.56
C LYS A 270 36.42 9.58 -7.51
N VAL A 271 35.11 9.46 -7.33
CA VAL A 271 34.39 8.17 -7.37
C VAL A 271 33.76 7.93 -8.75
N ALA A 272 33.91 6.73 -9.30
CA ALA A 272 33.28 6.33 -10.55
C ALA A 272 31.75 6.23 -10.41
N ALA A 273 31.01 6.71 -11.42
CA ALA A 273 29.55 6.64 -11.44
C ALA A 273 29.08 5.24 -11.90
N PRO A 274 28.20 4.55 -11.13
CA PRO A 274 27.73 3.21 -11.49
C PRO A 274 26.83 3.21 -12.75
N ASN A 275 26.85 2.12 -13.51
CA ASN A 275 26.09 1.97 -14.77
C ASN A 275 24.59 2.27 -14.60
N ALA A 276 24.07 3.24 -15.37
CA ALA A 276 22.72 3.76 -15.23
C ALA A 276 21.63 2.73 -15.57
N VAL A 277 21.83 1.90 -16.60
CA VAL A 277 20.82 0.98 -17.13
C VAL A 277 20.69 -0.25 -16.23
N ALA A 278 21.81 -0.91 -15.94
CA ALA A 278 21.85 -2.07 -15.04
C ALA A 278 21.26 -1.73 -13.66
N THR A 279 21.65 -0.58 -13.08
CA THR A 279 21.11 -0.09 -11.81
C THR A 279 19.60 0.19 -11.88
N ALA A 280 19.10 0.74 -12.99
CA ALA A 280 17.68 1.02 -13.15
C ALA A 280 16.86 -0.29 -13.25
N ILE A 281 17.38 -1.32 -13.92
CA ILE A 281 16.74 -2.64 -14.01
C ILE A 281 16.70 -3.29 -12.62
N ARG A 282 17.84 -3.33 -11.91
CA ARG A 282 17.94 -3.85 -10.54
C ARG A 282 16.95 -3.16 -9.60
N TRP A 283 16.92 -1.83 -9.60
CA TRP A 283 15.99 -1.06 -8.77
C TRP A 283 14.51 -1.34 -9.10
N ARG A 284 14.16 -1.47 -10.39
CA ARG A 284 12.79 -1.82 -10.78
C ARG A 284 12.41 -3.20 -10.28
N ARG A 285 13.33 -4.16 -10.31
CA ARG A 285 13.12 -5.51 -9.78
C ARG A 285 12.91 -5.47 -8.26
N THR A 286 13.81 -4.85 -7.50
CA THR A 286 13.67 -4.66 -6.05
C THR A 286 12.35 -3.99 -5.68
N ARG A 287 11.98 -2.93 -6.40
CA ARG A 287 10.73 -2.22 -6.17
C ARG A 287 9.50 -3.06 -6.50
N ARG A 288 9.57 -3.99 -7.46
CA ARG A 288 8.47 -4.93 -7.76
C ARG A 288 8.34 -5.99 -6.67
N GLU A 289 9.46 -6.55 -6.21
CA GLU A 289 9.51 -7.59 -5.18
C GLU A 289 9.00 -7.08 -3.82
N LEU A 290 9.42 -5.87 -3.41
CA LEU A 290 9.09 -5.33 -2.09
C LEU A 290 7.73 -4.62 -2.04
N ARG A 291 7.16 -4.23 -3.19
CA ARG A 291 5.91 -3.46 -3.23
C ARG A 291 4.70 -4.30 -2.82
N VAL A 292 3.96 -3.78 -1.84
CA VAL A 292 2.67 -4.35 -1.42
C VAL A 292 1.65 -4.15 -2.55
N VAL A 293 1.19 -5.27 -3.12
CA VAL A 293 0.03 -5.29 -4.02
C VAL A 293 -1.21 -5.39 -3.14
N PRO A 294 -2.18 -4.46 -3.25
CA PRO A 294 -3.42 -4.58 -2.50
C PRO A 294 -4.13 -5.89 -2.87
N SER A 295 -4.54 -6.64 -1.85
CA SER A 295 -5.17 -7.97 -1.96
C SER A 295 -6.39 -7.94 -2.88
N TRP A 296 -7.25 -6.94 -2.71
CA TRP A 296 -8.53 -6.78 -3.43
C TRP A 296 -8.42 -6.32 -4.90
N ARG A 297 -7.24 -5.93 -5.38
CA ARG A 297 -7.12 -5.44 -6.77
C ARG A 297 -7.49 -6.50 -7.80
N LEU A 298 -7.07 -7.75 -7.59
CA LEU A 298 -7.34 -8.82 -8.54
C LEU A 298 -8.82 -9.23 -8.50
N PRO A 299 -9.44 -9.49 -7.33
CA PRO A 299 -10.87 -9.74 -7.24
C PRO A 299 -11.73 -8.64 -7.89
N VAL A 300 -11.46 -7.36 -7.60
CA VAL A 300 -12.23 -6.25 -8.19
C VAL A 300 -12.12 -6.21 -9.72
N VAL A 301 -10.92 -6.48 -10.26
CA VAL A 301 -10.72 -6.56 -11.71
C VAL A 301 -11.47 -7.74 -12.31
N LEU A 302 -11.42 -8.92 -11.68
CA LEU A 302 -12.12 -10.12 -12.17
C LEU A 302 -13.63 -9.96 -12.13
N VAL A 303 -14.18 -9.35 -11.07
CA VAL A 303 -15.62 -9.02 -11.00
C VAL A 303 -16.00 -8.00 -12.07
N GLY A 304 -15.20 -6.95 -12.26
CA GLY A 304 -15.45 -5.99 -13.34
C GLY A 304 -15.42 -6.63 -14.73
N LEU A 305 -14.50 -7.55 -14.97
CA LEU A 305 -14.45 -8.35 -16.20
C LEU A 305 -15.65 -9.28 -16.33
N ALA A 306 -16.12 -9.87 -15.23
CA ALA A 306 -17.29 -10.74 -15.22
C ALA A 306 -18.59 -9.98 -15.53
N VAL A 307 -18.75 -8.76 -15.01
CA VAL A 307 -19.88 -7.87 -15.35
C VAL A 307 -19.87 -7.55 -16.85
N ILE A 308 -18.71 -7.18 -17.39
CA ILE A 308 -18.57 -6.90 -18.83
C ILE A 308 -18.86 -8.17 -19.64
N ALA A 309 -18.32 -9.32 -19.22
CA ALA A 309 -18.55 -10.59 -19.90
C ALA A 309 -20.02 -11.00 -19.86
N ALA A 310 -20.74 -10.80 -18.75
CA ALA A 310 -22.16 -11.10 -18.63
C ALA A 310 -22.98 -10.27 -19.61
N ILE A 311 -22.76 -8.95 -19.67
CA ILE A 311 -23.44 -8.06 -20.62
C ILE A 311 -23.17 -8.52 -22.07
N LEU A 312 -21.91 -8.82 -22.41
CA LEU A 312 -21.56 -9.29 -23.76
C LEU A 312 -22.20 -10.64 -24.09
N CYS A 313 -22.25 -11.58 -23.14
CA CYS A 313 -22.81 -12.92 -23.38
C CYS A 313 -24.34 -12.86 -23.51
N ILE A 314 -25.02 -12.02 -22.72
CA ILE A 314 -26.46 -11.77 -22.87
C ILE A 314 -26.77 -11.26 -24.28
N THR A 315 -26.03 -10.25 -24.76
CA THR A 315 -26.22 -9.74 -26.13
C THR A 315 -25.87 -10.78 -27.21
N LEU A 316 -24.94 -11.69 -26.93
CA LEU A 316 -24.59 -12.77 -27.84
C LEU A 316 -25.67 -13.85 -27.89
N ASP A 317 -26.29 -14.17 -26.76
CA ASP A 317 -27.35 -15.16 -26.67
C ASP A 317 -28.59 -14.73 -27.47
N GLU A 318 -28.95 -13.44 -27.43
CA GLU A 318 -29.98 -12.87 -28.31
C GLU A 318 -29.70 -13.14 -29.80
N SER A 319 -28.43 -13.18 -30.20
CA SER A 319 -28.00 -13.39 -31.60
C SER A 319 -27.94 -14.86 -32.00
N LEU A 320 -27.58 -15.77 -31.09
CA LEU A 320 -27.36 -17.19 -31.39
C LEU A 320 -28.65 -18.02 -31.38
N ARG A 321 -29.72 -17.54 -30.71
CA ARG A 321 -31.06 -18.16 -30.70
C ARG A 321 -31.05 -19.67 -30.42
N LEU A 322 -30.25 -20.10 -29.45
CA LEU A 322 -30.24 -21.49 -29.00
C LEU A 322 -31.54 -21.78 -28.23
N GLN A 323 -32.35 -22.72 -28.72
CA GLN A 323 -33.58 -23.16 -28.04
C GLN A 323 -33.23 -24.18 -26.95
N VAL A 324 -33.28 -23.74 -25.69
CA VAL A 324 -33.09 -24.59 -24.51
C VAL A 324 -34.17 -24.26 -23.49
N ASP A 325 -34.55 -25.20 -22.63
CA ASP A 325 -35.57 -24.97 -21.61
C ASP A 325 -35.15 -23.90 -20.57
N SER A 326 -35.89 -22.79 -20.50
CA SER A 326 -35.60 -21.64 -19.64
C SER A 326 -35.67 -21.98 -18.15
N GLY A 327 -36.61 -22.86 -17.75
CA GLY A 327 -36.75 -23.31 -16.36
C GLY A 327 -35.52 -24.09 -15.87
N THR A 328 -35.01 -25.00 -16.71
CA THR A 328 -33.78 -25.74 -16.43
C THR A 328 -32.56 -24.81 -16.32
N LEU A 329 -32.41 -23.86 -17.24
CA LEU A 329 -31.29 -22.90 -17.19
C LEU A 329 -31.34 -22.00 -15.97
N ALA A 330 -32.52 -21.46 -15.63
CA ALA A 330 -32.71 -20.65 -14.42
C ALA A 330 -32.34 -21.43 -13.16
N THR A 331 -32.76 -22.70 -13.09
CA THR A 331 -32.42 -23.59 -11.98
C THR A 331 -30.92 -23.83 -11.89
N VAL A 332 -30.25 -24.14 -13.01
CA VAL A 332 -28.80 -24.37 -13.05
C VAL A 332 -28.02 -23.12 -12.64
N LEU A 333 -28.38 -21.95 -13.17
CA LEU A 333 -27.73 -20.68 -12.82
C LEU A 333 -27.96 -20.31 -11.35
N GLY A 334 -29.16 -20.55 -10.82
CA GLY A 334 -29.48 -20.37 -9.40
C GLY A 334 -28.65 -21.30 -8.48
N VAL A 335 -28.50 -22.57 -8.85
CA VAL A 335 -27.65 -23.54 -8.14
C VAL A 335 -26.19 -23.10 -8.16
N ILE A 336 -25.68 -22.66 -9.32
CA ILE A 336 -24.30 -22.15 -9.44
C ILE A 336 -24.11 -20.91 -8.57
N ALA A 337 -25.04 -19.94 -8.62
CA ALA A 337 -24.97 -18.72 -7.82
C ALA A 337 -24.98 -19.02 -6.32
N GLY A 338 -25.90 -19.87 -5.84
CA GLY A 338 -25.96 -20.29 -4.44
C GLY A 338 -24.70 -21.01 -3.96
N ALA A 339 -24.18 -21.93 -4.79
CA ALA A 339 -22.93 -22.64 -4.51
C ALA A 339 -21.73 -21.69 -4.43
N MET A 340 -21.60 -20.74 -5.37
CA MET A 340 -20.50 -19.77 -5.38
C MET A 340 -20.59 -18.75 -4.23
N ALA A 341 -21.80 -18.33 -3.83
CA ALA A 341 -21.99 -17.49 -2.65
C ALA A 341 -21.47 -18.18 -1.38
N THR A 342 -21.86 -19.45 -1.19
CA THR A 342 -21.43 -20.28 -0.04
C THR A 342 -19.93 -20.52 -0.06
N LEU A 343 -19.38 -20.88 -1.22
CA LEU A 343 -17.94 -21.10 -1.42
C LEU A 343 -17.14 -19.84 -1.11
N THR A 344 -17.60 -18.67 -1.57
CA THR A 344 -16.94 -17.38 -1.30
C THR A 344 -16.91 -17.07 0.19
N GLY A 345 -18.02 -17.32 0.91
CA GLY A 345 -18.09 -17.18 2.36
C GLY A 345 -17.12 -18.11 3.10
N LEU A 346 -17.10 -19.40 2.74
CA LEU A 346 -16.17 -20.38 3.31
C LEU A 346 -14.70 -19.97 3.12
N VAL A 347 -14.37 -19.50 1.92
CA VAL A 347 -13.01 -19.09 1.54
C VAL A 347 -12.60 -17.82 2.28
N PHE A 348 -13.50 -16.85 2.41
CA PHE A 348 -13.26 -15.65 3.19
C PHE A 348 -12.97 -15.99 4.66
N THR A 349 -13.75 -16.90 5.25
CA THR A 349 -13.51 -17.41 6.61
C THR A 349 -12.17 -18.13 6.71
N ALA A 350 -11.86 -19.07 5.80
CA ALA A 350 -10.61 -19.81 5.81
C ALA A 350 -9.37 -18.90 5.66
N VAL A 351 -9.43 -17.91 4.75
CA VAL A 351 -8.35 -16.94 4.54
C VAL A 351 -8.19 -16.03 5.75
N THR A 352 -9.29 -15.60 6.38
CA THR A 352 -9.26 -14.79 7.60
C THR A 352 -8.66 -15.58 8.76
N LEU A 353 -9.07 -16.84 8.95
CA LEU A 353 -8.50 -17.74 9.96
C LEU A 353 -7.00 -17.98 9.72
N ALA A 354 -6.58 -18.18 8.46
CA ALA A 354 -5.16 -18.32 8.13
C ALA A 354 -4.35 -17.05 8.45
N MET A 355 -4.91 -15.86 8.21
CA MET A 355 -4.29 -14.59 8.60
C MET A 355 -4.22 -14.44 10.13
N GLN A 356 -5.30 -14.81 10.83
CA GLN A 356 -5.36 -14.77 12.29
C GLN A 356 -4.33 -15.71 12.91
N PHE A 357 -4.21 -16.94 12.40
CA PHE A 357 -3.17 -17.90 12.79
C PHE A 357 -1.76 -17.33 12.55
N GLY A 358 -1.51 -16.75 11.37
CA GLY A 358 -0.24 -16.09 11.07
C GLY A 358 0.12 -14.95 12.04
N ALA A 359 -0.88 -14.16 12.45
CA ALA A 359 -0.70 -13.07 13.41
C ALA A 359 -0.42 -13.56 14.84
N SER A 360 -1.26 -14.48 15.34
CA SER A 360 -1.21 -14.93 16.73
C SER A 360 -0.14 -15.99 16.96
N GLN A 361 -0.03 -17.00 16.11
CA GLN A 361 0.81 -18.18 16.35
C GLN A 361 2.22 -18.09 15.73
N ILE A 362 2.44 -17.22 14.73
CA ILE A 362 3.71 -17.20 13.98
C ILE A 362 4.44 -15.85 14.10
N SER A 363 4.25 -14.91 13.19
CA SER A 363 4.85 -13.57 13.25
C SER A 363 4.06 -12.63 12.34
N VAL A 364 3.73 -11.45 12.86
CA VAL A 364 2.99 -10.40 12.12
C VAL A 364 3.71 -10.00 10.82
N ARG A 365 5.03 -10.21 10.75
CA ARG A 365 5.88 -9.90 9.60
C ARG A 365 5.62 -10.80 8.38
N VAL A 366 4.95 -11.94 8.57
CA VAL A 366 4.66 -12.93 7.52
C VAL A 366 3.32 -12.64 6.82
N ILE A 367 2.37 -11.97 7.50
CA ILE A 367 1.02 -11.68 6.99
C ILE A 367 1.02 -11.02 5.60
N PRO A 368 1.83 -9.98 5.32
CA PRO A 368 1.77 -9.30 4.03
C PRO A 368 2.18 -10.19 2.87
N ARG A 369 2.92 -11.26 3.16
CA ARG A 369 3.35 -12.23 2.17
C ARG A 369 2.25 -13.28 1.93
N LEU A 370 1.52 -13.71 2.96
CA LEU A 370 0.30 -14.53 2.83
C LEU A 370 -0.76 -13.82 1.97
N GLN A 371 -0.94 -12.51 2.19
CA GLN A 371 -1.83 -11.68 1.37
C GLN A 371 -1.45 -11.58 -0.11
N ARG A 372 -0.20 -11.94 -0.47
CA ARG A 372 0.30 -11.93 -1.85
C ARG A 372 0.20 -13.29 -2.53
N GLU A 373 -0.22 -14.33 -1.81
CA GLU A 373 -0.30 -15.67 -2.38
C GLU A 373 -1.24 -15.69 -3.58
N PRO A 374 -0.77 -16.08 -4.78
CA PRO A 374 -1.56 -16.01 -6.00
C PRO A 374 -2.82 -16.87 -5.90
N VAL A 375 -2.71 -18.10 -5.39
CA VAL A 375 -3.84 -19.04 -5.29
C VAL A 375 -4.99 -18.41 -4.51
N MET A 376 -4.73 -17.90 -3.30
CA MET A 376 -5.78 -17.25 -2.49
C MET A 376 -6.47 -16.09 -3.21
N ARG A 377 -5.70 -15.25 -3.91
CA ARG A 377 -6.23 -14.06 -4.61
C ARG A 377 -7.03 -14.42 -5.86
N TRP A 378 -6.57 -15.42 -6.61
CA TRP A 378 -7.27 -15.92 -7.80
C TRP A 378 -8.56 -16.65 -7.38
N SER A 379 -8.53 -17.51 -6.37
CA SER A 379 -9.71 -18.22 -5.86
C SER A 379 -10.80 -17.25 -5.40
N ILE A 380 -10.50 -16.29 -4.51
CA ILE A 380 -11.49 -15.27 -4.08
C ILE A 380 -12.06 -14.50 -5.28
N GLY A 381 -11.19 -14.09 -6.20
CA GLY A 381 -11.60 -13.30 -7.35
C GLY A 381 -12.48 -14.08 -8.34
N PHE A 382 -12.14 -15.33 -8.63
CA PHE A 382 -12.93 -16.19 -9.52
C PHE A 382 -14.26 -16.59 -8.89
N PHE A 383 -14.32 -16.95 -7.60
CA PHE A 383 -15.58 -17.34 -6.98
C PHE A 383 -16.58 -16.18 -6.96
N LEU A 384 -16.10 -14.98 -6.64
CA LEU A 384 -16.93 -13.77 -6.68
C LEU A 384 -17.31 -13.39 -8.13
N ALA A 385 -16.39 -13.53 -9.09
CA ALA A 385 -16.67 -13.28 -10.50
C ALA A 385 -17.72 -14.24 -11.07
N THR A 386 -17.59 -15.55 -10.82
CA THR A 386 -18.56 -16.57 -11.24
C THR A 386 -19.92 -16.34 -10.59
N PHE A 387 -19.95 -16.00 -9.30
CA PHE A 387 -21.18 -15.62 -8.61
C PHE A 387 -21.89 -14.43 -9.28
N VAL A 388 -21.18 -13.31 -9.50
CA VAL A 388 -21.76 -12.11 -10.13
C VAL A 388 -22.22 -12.42 -11.56
N PHE A 389 -21.42 -13.15 -12.34
CA PHE A 389 -21.79 -13.56 -13.69
C PHE A 389 -23.09 -14.38 -13.69
N SER A 390 -23.18 -15.43 -12.88
CA SER A 390 -24.36 -16.29 -12.82
C SER A 390 -25.61 -15.56 -12.33
N VAL A 391 -25.49 -14.66 -11.35
CA VAL A 391 -26.61 -13.84 -10.88
C VAL A 391 -27.09 -12.88 -11.96
N MET A 392 -26.19 -12.23 -12.69
CA MET A 392 -26.58 -11.31 -13.78
C MET A 392 -27.35 -12.04 -14.88
N VAL A 393 -26.86 -13.20 -15.32
CA VAL A 393 -27.54 -14.00 -16.35
C VAL A 393 -28.86 -14.56 -15.83
N ALA A 394 -28.92 -15.00 -14.57
CA ALA A 394 -30.18 -15.47 -13.96
C ALA A 394 -31.21 -14.34 -13.81
N MET A 395 -30.77 -13.13 -13.46
CA MET A 395 -31.64 -11.96 -13.31
C MET A 395 -32.18 -11.48 -14.66
N ASP A 396 -31.36 -11.52 -15.70
CA ASP A 396 -31.78 -11.25 -17.08
C ASP A 396 -32.88 -12.23 -17.52
N LEU A 397 -32.65 -13.54 -17.33
CA LEU A 397 -33.63 -14.58 -17.60
C LEU A 397 -34.93 -14.44 -16.78
N ALA A 398 -34.84 -13.93 -15.54
CA ALA A 398 -36.01 -13.72 -14.68
C ALA A 398 -36.84 -12.48 -15.07
N LEU A 399 -36.25 -11.54 -15.80
CA LEU A 399 -36.91 -10.33 -16.29
C LEU A 399 -37.44 -10.47 -17.73
N ALA A 400 -37.02 -11.54 -18.43
CA ALA A 400 -37.42 -11.86 -19.79
C ALA A 400 -38.88 -12.33 -19.90
N GLU A 401 -39.56 -12.00 -21.02
CA GLU A 401 -40.93 -12.43 -21.28
C GLU A 401 -41.00 -13.94 -21.65
N PRO A 402 -42.17 -14.62 -21.56
CA PRO A 402 -42.29 -16.05 -21.82
C PRO A 402 -41.86 -16.51 -23.23
N ASP A 403 -41.91 -15.61 -24.22
CA ASP A 403 -41.48 -15.84 -25.60
C ASP A 403 -40.06 -15.30 -25.89
N ASP A 404 -39.36 -14.74 -24.88
CA ASP A 404 -37.99 -14.25 -25.03
C ASP A 404 -36.96 -15.39 -25.11
N PHE A 405 -35.80 -15.05 -25.68
CA PHE A 405 -34.73 -15.98 -25.97
C PHE A 405 -34.06 -16.54 -24.70
N THR A 406 -33.60 -17.80 -24.77
CA THR A 406 -32.97 -18.49 -23.63
C THR A 406 -31.44 -18.39 -23.66
N PRO A 407 -30.76 -18.06 -22.53
CA PRO A 407 -29.32 -17.77 -22.48
C PRO A 407 -28.45 -19.04 -22.48
N GLY A 408 -28.36 -19.71 -23.63
CA GLY A 408 -27.63 -20.97 -23.79
C GLY A 408 -26.11 -20.84 -23.66
N ALA A 409 -25.49 -19.89 -24.38
CA ALA A 409 -24.04 -19.70 -24.37
C ALA A 409 -23.56 -19.11 -23.03
N SER A 410 -24.32 -18.18 -22.44
CA SER A 410 -24.02 -17.66 -21.10
C SER A 410 -24.06 -18.76 -20.05
N THR A 411 -25.04 -19.68 -20.12
CA THR A 411 -25.11 -20.80 -19.17
C THR A 411 -23.95 -21.79 -19.36
N ALA A 412 -23.54 -22.07 -20.59
CA ALA A 412 -22.36 -22.90 -20.86
C ALA A 412 -21.06 -22.26 -20.30
N ILE A 413 -20.91 -20.93 -20.43
CA ILE A 413 -19.79 -20.19 -19.83
C ILE A 413 -19.86 -20.24 -18.30
N ALA A 414 -21.04 -20.07 -17.70
CA ALA A 414 -21.22 -20.20 -16.25
C ALA A 414 -20.81 -21.60 -15.75
N ALA A 415 -21.16 -22.67 -16.48
CA ALA A 415 -20.76 -24.03 -16.17
C ALA A 415 -19.23 -24.20 -16.25
N LEU A 416 -18.60 -23.68 -17.30
CA LEU A 416 -17.13 -23.71 -17.44
C LEU A 416 -16.44 -22.95 -16.30
N LEU A 417 -16.91 -21.76 -15.96
CA LEU A 417 -16.39 -20.97 -14.84
C LEU A 417 -16.55 -21.72 -13.51
N THR A 418 -17.62 -22.48 -13.33
CA THR A 418 -17.85 -23.33 -12.15
C THR A 418 -16.81 -24.46 -12.06
N VAL A 419 -16.49 -25.11 -13.18
CA VAL A 419 -15.43 -26.13 -13.23
C VAL A 419 -14.07 -25.53 -12.87
N VAL A 420 -13.73 -24.36 -13.42
CA VAL A 420 -12.49 -23.64 -13.05
C VAL A 420 -12.49 -23.29 -11.56
N SER A 421 -13.63 -22.84 -11.01
CA SER A 421 -13.77 -22.58 -9.58
C SER A 421 -13.54 -23.82 -8.72
N ALA A 422 -14.04 -24.99 -9.13
CA ALA A 422 -13.78 -26.25 -8.42
C ALA A 422 -12.29 -26.59 -8.35
N PHE A 423 -11.54 -26.49 -9.45
CA PHE A 423 -10.08 -26.70 -9.44
C PHE A 423 -9.36 -25.68 -8.56
N LEU A 424 -9.75 -24.40 -8.61
CA LEU A 424 -9.19 -23.35 -7.75
C LEU A 424 -9.50 -23.56 -6.28
N PHE A 425 -10.61 -24.20 -5.94
CA PHE A 425 -10.94 -24.55 -4.56
C PHE A 425 -10.03 -25.66 -4.04
N ILE A 426 -9.79 -26.73 -4.82
CA ILE A 426 -8.85 -27.79 -4.46
C ILE A 426 -7.45 -27.21 -4.25
N ALA A 427 -7.00 -26.35 -5.17
CA ALA A 427 -5.70 -25.66 -5.05
C ALA A 427 -5.63 -24.78 -3.79
N LEU A 428 -6.73 -24.08 -3.44
CA LEU A 428 -6.81 -23.27 -2.24
C LEU A 428 -6.68 -24.11 -0.97
N VAL A 429 -7.41 -25.22 -0.87
CA VAL A 429 -7.36 -26.12 0.30
C VAL A 429 -5.94 -26.64 0.51
N ALA A 430 -5.29 -27.12 -0.56
CA ALA A 430 -3.89 -27.54 -0.51
C ALA A 430 -2.98 -26.39 -0.05
N LYS A 431 -3.21 -25.17 -0.55
CA LYS A 431 -2.40 -24.00 -0.18
C LYS A 431 -2.58 -23.60 1.28
N VAL A 432 -3.80 -23.60 1.81
CA VAL A 432 -4.06 -23.31 3.22
C VAL A 432 -3.33 -24.32 4.10
N GLY A 433 -3.36 -25.62 3.76
CA GLY A 433 -2.58 -26.64 4.47
C GLY A 433 -1.07 -26.35 4.50
N THR A 434 -0.49 -25.94 3.37
CA THR A 434 0.95 -25.57 3.32
C THR A 434 1.30 -24.32 4.14
N VAL A 435 0.35 -23.38 4.27
CA VAL A 435 0.56 -22.13 5.02
C VAL A 435 0.50 -22.37 6.53
N LEU A 436 -0.35 -23.29 6.97
CA LEU A 436 -0.49 -23.65 8.39
C LEU A 436 0.67 -24.53 8.89
N ASN A 437 1.51 -25.06 7.99
CA ASN A 437 2.69 -25.85 8.36
C ASN A 437 3.88 -24.95 8.73
N SER A 438 4.20 -24.87 10.03
CA SER A 438 5.29 -24.05 10.58
C SER A 438 6.65 -24.36 9.96
N ALA A 439 6.96 -25.63 9.65
CA ALA A 439 8.24 -26.01 9.04
C ALA A 439 8.37 -25.52 7.60
N GLN A 440 7.29 -25.62 6.81
CA GLN A 440 7.27 -25.09 5.44
C GLN A 440 7.37 -23.57 5.43
N LEU A 441 6.73 -22.92 6.39
CA LEU A 441 6.81 -21.48 6.56
C LEU A 441 8.21 -21.01 6.95
N MET A 442 8.89 -21.73 7.85
CA MET A 442 10.26 -21.42 8.24
C MET A 442 11.22 -21.53 7.05
N ARG A 443 11.11 -22.61 6.26
CA ARG A 443 11.88 -22.76 5.01
C ARG A 443 11.67 -21.60 4.05
N TRP A 444 10.45 -21.09 3.99
CA TRP A 444 10.12 -19.94 3.16
C TRP A 444 10.72 -18.63 3.68
N ILE A 445 10.64 -18.36 4.99
CA ILE A 445 11.28 -17.20 5.63
C ILE A 445 12.79 -17.24 5.37
N ALA A 446 13.41 -18.42 5.52
CA ALA A 446 14.83 -18.61 5.20
C ALA A 446 15.13 -18.35 3.72
N ALA A 447 14.27 -18.78 2.78
CA ALA A 447 14.44 -18.49 1.37
C ALA A 447 14.33 -16.98 1.04
N ASP A 448 13.38 -16.29 1.65
CA ASP A 448 13.24 -14.83 1.57
C ASP A 448 14.47 -14.13 2.18
N GLY A 449 15.01 -14.65 3.29
CA GLY A 449 16.26 -14.21 3.91
C GLY A 449 17.47 -14.36 2.99
N ARG A 450 17.69 -15.54 2.39
CA ARG A 450 18.77 -15.76 1.40
C ARG A 450 18.67 -14.81 0.20
N ALA A 451 17.45 -14.54 -0.28
CA ALA A 451 17.22 -13.57 -1.33
C ALA A 451 17.53 -12.13 -0.88
N ALA A 452 17.20 -11.76 0.36
CA ALA A 452 17.55 -10.47 0.94
C ALA A 452 19.06 -10.30 1.12
N ILE A 453 19.78 -11.36 1.55
CA ILE A 453 21.25 -11.38 1.67
C ILE A 453 21.89 -11.06 0.31
N ARG A 454 21.57 -11.83 -0.74
CA ARG A 454 22.14 -11.60 -2.09
C ARG A 454 21.83 -10.21 -2.65
N ARG A 455 20.72 -9.61 -2.23
CA ARG A 455 20.32 -8.27 -2.68
C ARG A 455 21.09 -7.17 -1.95
N GLN A 456 21.30 -7.32 -0.64
CA GLN A 456 21.96 -6.32 0.20
C GLN A 456 23.49 -6.42 0.10
N PHE A 457 24.00 -7.65 -0.02
CA PHE A 457 25.42 -7.97 -0.14
C PHE A 457 25.66 -8.85 -1.39
N PRO A 458 25.84 -8.24 -2.58
CA PRO A 458 26.01 -8.96 -3.84
C PRO A 458 27.38 -9.67 -3.93
N ASP A 459 27.40 -10.83 -4.58
CA ASP A 459 28.61 -11.67 -4.72
C ASP A 459 29.75 -11.00 -5.50
N GLU A 460 29.43 -10.04 -6.39
CA GLU A 460 30.41 -9.24 -7.14
C GLU A 460 31.37 -8.48 -6.20
N VAL A 461 30.88 -8.01 -5.05
CA VAL A 461 31.71 -7.28 -4.07
C VAL A 461 32.67 -8.23 -3.36
N ALA A 462 32.22 -9.43 -3.03
CA ALA A 462 33.05 -10.45 -2.38
C ALA A 462 34.11 -11.03 -3.33
N ALA A 463 33.79 -11.21 -4.62
CA ALA A 463 34.73 -11.74 -5.61
C ALA A 463 35.85 -10.75 -5.97
N GLU A 464 35.54 -9.45 -6.03
CA GLU A 464 36.56 -8.41 -6.26
C GLU A 464 37.56 -8.29 -5.11
N GLU A 465 37.14 -8.58 -3.87
CA GLU A 465 38.00 -8.53 -2.70
C GLU A 465 38.85 -9.78 -2.55
N VAL A 466 38.31 -10.98 -2.79
CA VAL A 466 39.15 -12.19 -2.85
C VAL A 466 40.27 -12.01 -3.88
N ALA A 467 39.97 -11.40 -5.03
CA ALA A 467 40.99 -11.06 -6.03
C ALA A 467 41.97 -9.96 -5.57
N ALA A 468 41.53 -9.01 -4.73
CA ALA A 468 42.38 -7.94 -4.20
C ALA A 468 43.30 -8.43 -3.06
N ASP A 469 42.79 -9.30 -2.18
CA ASP A 469 43.56 -9.97 -1.13
C ASP A 469 44.58 -10.95 -1.74
N GLU A 470 44.19 -11.71 -2.78
CA GLU A 470 45.12 -12.56 -3.54
C GLU A 470 46.22 -11.73 -4.22
N ALA A 471 45.89 -10.57 -4.80
CA ALA A 471 46.86 -9.67 -5.41
C ALA A 471 47.79 -8.99 -4.37
N ALA A 472 47.25 -8.58 -3.22
CA ALA A 472 48.03 -7.97 -2.14
C ALA A 472 48.97 -8.98 -1.46
N ALA A 473 48.55 -10.25 -1.35
CA ALA A 473 49.38 -11.34 -0.85
C ALA A 473 50.54 -11.71 -1.82
N GLU A 474 50.43 -11.38 -3.11
CA GLU A 474 51.51 -11.55 -4.09
C GLU A 474 52.53 -10.40 -4.09
N GLU A 475 52.17 -9.20 -3.62
CA GLU A 475 53.03 -8.00 -3.73
C GLU A 475 53.95 -7.72 -2.52
N ASP A 476 53.67 -8.23 -1.31
CA ASP A 476 54.55 -8.05 -0.14
C ASP A 476 54.44 -9.19 0.91
N PRO A 477 55.38 -10.16 0.92
CA PRO A 477 55.35 -11.30 1.84
C PRO A 477 55.79 -10.99 3.29
N GLU A 478 56.39 -9.82 3.57
CA GLU A 478 57.14 -9.60 4.82
C GLU A 478 56.54 -8.57 5.80
N HIS A 479 55.46 -7.87 5.47
CA HIS A 479 54.74 -6.98 6.42
C HIS A 479 53.37 -7.53 6.85
N GLY A 480 53.39 -8.72 7.47
CA GLY A 480 52.23 -9.34 8.10
C GLY A 480 51.93 -8.79 9.50
N THR A 481 51.58 -7.51 9.64
CA THR A 481 50.87 -7.00 10.82
C THR A 481 49.92 -5.87 10.43
N HIS A 482 48.67 -6.21 10.11
CA HIS A 482 47.58 -5.24 10.15
C HIS A 482 47.24 -4.89 11.61
N ASP A 483 48.10 -4.10 12.25
CA ASP A 483 47.75 -3.35 13.45
C ASP A 483 46.82 -2.20 13.05
N ALA A 484 45.51 -2.43 13.14
CA ALA A 484 44.51 -1.47 13.61
C ALA A 484 43.12 -2.09 13.53
N VAL A 485 42.75 -2.86 14.56
CA VAL A 485 41.36 -3.00 14.96
C VAL A 485 40.86 -1.60 15.34
N VAL A 486 40.17 -0.92 14.42
CA VAL A 486 39.41 0.28 14.77
C VAL A 486 38.22 -0.19 15.61
N PRO A 487 38.06 0.26 16.87
CA PRO A 487 36.91 -0.13 17.68
C PRO A 487 35.63 0.36 17.00
N VAL A 488 34.65 -0.53 16.85
CA VAL A 488 33.30 -0.20 16.41
C VAL A 488 32.60 0.55 17.55
N GLY A 489 32.85 1.85 17.64
CA GLY A 489 31.92 2.81 18.22
C GLY A 489 30.84 3.20 17.21
N PRO A 490 29.82 4.00 17.60
CA PRO A 490 28.99 4.70 16.62
C PRO A 490 29.95 5.37 15.61
N PRO A 491 29.62 5.39 14.30
CA PRO A 491 30.57 5.84 13.28
C PRO A 491 31.17 7.13 13.78
N ALA A 492 32.49 7.13 14.01
CA ALA A 492 33.19 8.32 14.48
C ALA A 492 32.67 9.44 13.58
N VAL A 493 32.02 10.43 14.20
CA VAL A 493 31.58 11.63 13.48
C VAL A 493 32.84 12.07 12.75
N ASP A 494 32.85 11.94 11.42
CA ASP A 494 34.03 12.24 10.62
C ASP A 494 34.38 13.69 10.98
N SER A 495 35.39 13.87 11.81
CA SER A 495 35.73 15.15 12.45
C SER A 495 36.13 16.21 11.42
N ARG A 496 36.20 15.80 10.15
CA ARG A 496 36.35 16.60 8.94
C ARG A 496 35.10 17.39 8.54
N TYR A 497 33.91 17.16 9.14
CA TYR A 497 32.69 17.90 8.81
C TYR A 497 31.88 18.30 10.06
N PRO A 498 31.94 19.56 10.51
CA PRO A 498 31.07 20.09 11.56
C PRO A 498 29.58 19.88 11.22
N ASP A 499 28.75 19.56 12.23
CA ASP A 499 27.32 19.24 12.08
C ASP A 499 26.50 20.42 11.47
N ASP A 500 27.02 21.62 11.58
CA ASP A 500 26.48 22.92 11.21
C ASP A 500 26.48 23.21 9.69
N ALA A 501 27.17 22.39 8.87
CA ALA A 501 27.20 22.53 7.40
C ALA A 501 26.31 21.52 6.64
N ARG A 502 25.51 20.71 7.33
CA ARG A 502 24.73 19.61 6.74
C ARG A 502 23.29 20.05 6.42
N ARG A 503 22.85 19.83 5.18
CA ARG A 503 21.43 19.96 4.83
C ARG A 503 20.71 18.65 5.10
N ILE A 504 19.81 18.64 6.07
CA ILE A 504 18.99 17.46 6.38
C ILE A 504 17.76 17.44 5.48
N ILE A 505 17.56 16.33 4.79
CA ILE A 505 16.35 16.05 4.03
C ILE A 505 15.38 15.32 4.95
N HIS A 506 14.31 16.01 5.32
CA HIS A 506 13.22 15.47 6.14
C HIS A 506 12.20 14.77 5.27
N LEU A 507 11.53 13.76 5.85
CA LEU A 507 10.38 13.11 5.24
C LEU A 507 9.12 14.01 5.35
N LYS A 508 9.10 15.16 4.66
CA LYS A 508 7.92 16.03 4.56
C LYS A 508 7.01 15.61 3.41
N GLU A 509 5.76 15.25 3.74
CA GLU A 509 4.59 15.14 2.84
C GLU A 509 4.68 14.27 1.56
N THR A 510 5.57 13.27 1.51
CA THR A 510 5.30 12.12 0.62
C THR A 510 4.30 11.20 1.31
N ALA A 511 3.19 10.91 0.62
CA ALA A 511 2.28 9.82 0.97
C ALA A 511 3.02 8.49 0.79
N ALA A 512 3.98 8.23 1.68
CA ALA A 512 4.62 6.95 1.82
C ALA A 512 3.55 6.01 2.35
N ARG A 513 3.21 4.98 1.57
CA ARG A 513 2.47 3.85 2.10
C ARG A 513 3.41 3.22 3.13
N GLY A 514 3.11 3.43 4.39
CA GLY A 514 3.94 3.05 5.52
C GLY A 514 5.21 3.88 5.66
N ARG A 515 5.80 3.81 6.85
CA ARG A 515 6.93 4.63 7.29
C ARG A 515 8.20 3.83 7.55
N VAL A 516 8.17 2.54 7.24
CA VAL A 516 9.33 1.66 7.37
C VAL A 516 10.18 1.75 6.11
N LEU A 517 11.48 2.04 6.24
CA LEU A 517 12.39 2.05 5.11
C LEU A 517 12.67 0.61 4.64
N LEU A 518 12.23 0.26 3.42
CA LEU A 518 12.39 -1.09 2.86
C LEU A 518 13.63 -1.26 1.98
N ALA A 519 14.04 -0.22 1.24
CA ALA A 519 15.22 -0.30 0.38
C ALA A 519 15.75 1.08 0.03
N VAL A 520 17.06 1.15 -0.24
CA VAL A 520 17.77 2.35 -0.67
C VAL A 520 18.41 2.08 -2.03
N ASN A 521 18.19 2.97 -3.00
CA ASN A 521 18.88 2.94 -4.29
C ASN A 521 20.25 3.62 -4.19
N VAL A 522 21.20 2.95 -3.52
CA VAL A 522 22.55 3.46 -3.26
C VAL A 522 23.23 3.89 -4.56
N ALA A 523 23.15 3.09 -5.63
CA ALA A 523 23.79 3.41 -6.90
C ALA A 523 23.17 4.64 -7.62
N LYS A 524 21.88 4.95 -7.43
CA LYS A 524 21.30 6.21 -7.94
C LYS A 524 21.68 7.40 -7.07
N LEU A 525 21.79 7.23 -5.75
CA LEU A 525 22.33 8.25 -4.85
C LEU A 525 23.79 8.57 -5.17
N GLN A 526 24.63 7.55 -5.39
CA GLN A 526 26.03 7.69 -5.79
C GLN A 526 26.17 8.52 -7.08
N ARG A 527 25.30 8.31 -8.08
CA ARG A 527 25.30 9.13 -9.30
C ARG A 527 24.94 10.60 -9.03
N TYR A 528 23.97 10.86 -8.15
CA TYR A 528 23.64 12.22 -7.76
C TYR A 528 24.76 12.87 -6.94
N ALA A 529 25.46 12.07 -6.15
CA ALA A 529 26.60 12.49 -5.36
C ALA A 529 27.77 12.93 -6.25
N VAL A 530 28.13 12.11 -7.24
CA VAL A 530 29.18 12.40 -8.23
C VAL A 530 28.80 13.63 -9.07
N ALA A 531 27.57 13.69 -9.60
CA ALA A 531 27.14 14.82 -10.43
C ALA A 531 27.01 16.14 -9.65
N GLY A 532 26.71 16.05 -8.35
CA GLY A 532 26.54 17.20 -7.46
C GLY A 532 27.81 17.60 -6.71
N HIS A 533 28.88 16.79 -6.73
CA HIS A 533 30.00 16.92 -5.80
C HIS A 533 29.55 17.03 -4.33
N VAL A 534 28.61 16.16 -3.93
CA VAL A 534 28.07 16.10 -2.57
C VAL A 534 28.30 14.72 -1.98
N ARG A 535 28.22 14.62 -0.66
CA ARG A 535 28.11 13.36 0.08
C ARG A 535 26.71 13.23 0.69
N PHE A 536 26.20 12.01 0.69
CA PHE A 536 24.96 11.64 1.36
C PHE A 536 25.28 10.76 2.56
N ASP A 537 24.73 11.05 3.72
CA ASP A 537 24.79 10.17 4.87
C ASP A 537 23.36 9.76 5.25
N LEU A 538 23.07 8.45 5.17
CA LEU A 538 21.78 7.88 5.55
C LEU A 538 21.67 7.90 7.08
N LEU A 539 20.69 8.66 7.57
CA LEU A 539 20.42 8.81 9.00
C LEU A 539 19.48 7.70 9.54
N VAL A 540 18.96 6.86 8.64
CA VAL A 540 18.02 5.78 8.95
C VAL A 540 18.47 4.49 8.26
N ALA A 541 18.31 3.37 8.95
CA ALA A 541 18.64 2.05 8.44
C ALA A 541 17.48 1.41 7.68
N VAL A 542 17.78 0.44 6.82
CA VAL A 542 16.75 -0.45 6.27
C VAL A 542 16.09 -1.19 7.43
N GLY A 543 14.77 -1.08 7.50
CA GLY A 543 13.93 -1.63 8.55
C GLY A 543 13.42 -0.63 9.58
N ASP A 544 13.98 0.58 9.61
CA ASP A 544 13.61 1.58 10.61
C ASP A 544 12.24 2.18 10.30
N HIS A 545 11.44 2.31 11.35
CA HIS A 545 10.26 3.17 11.29
C HIS A 545 10.72 4.63 11.37
N VAL A 546 10.45 5.41 10.32
CA VAL A 546 10.81 6.83 10.25
C VAL A 546 9.64 7.69 10.71
N PRO A 547 9.72 8.35 11.88
CA PRO A 547 8.66 9.22 12.38
C PRO A 547 8.41 10.43 11.48
N HIS A 548 7.34 11.18 11.77
CA HIS A 548 7.01 12.37 10.98
C HIS A 548 8.11 13.41 11.15
N ASP A 549 8.48 14.06 10.05
CA ASP A 549 9.47 15.14 10.04
C ASP A 549 10.87 14.78 10.57
N VAL A 550 11.21 13.49 10.60
CA VAL A 550 12.56 13.05 10.93
C VAL A 550 13.46 13.11 9.69
N GLY A 551 14.70 13.53 9.91
CA GLY A 551 15.76 13.56 8.90
C GLY A 551 16.08 12.14 8.44
N VAL A 552 16.01 11.89 7.13
CA VAL A 552 16.34 10.58 6.56
C VAL A 552 17.73 10.54 5.94
N ILE A 553 18.17 11.67 5.38
CA ILE A 553 19.47 11.80 4.70
C ILE A 553 20.05 13.16 5.05
N ALA A 554 21.30 13.18 5.53
CA ALA A 554 22.12 14.38 5.58
C ALA A 554 22.88 14.55 4.25
N VAL A 555 22.94 15.78 3.74
CA VAL A 555 23.69 16.14 2.53
C VAL A 555 24.78 17.13 2.90
N SER A 556 26.02 16.80 2.59
CA SER A 556 27.19 17.65 2.80
C SER A 556 27.88 17.97 1.45
N GLY A 557 28.51 19.15 1.36
CA GLY A 557 29.22 19.62 0.15
C GLY A 557 28.66 20.92 -0.45
N ASP A 558 29.45 21.52 -1.35
CA ASP A 558 29.26 22.90 -1.83
C ASP A 558 27.97 23.11 -2.63
N ARG A 559 27.47 22.09 -3.32
CA ARG A 559 26.24 22.17 -4.13
C ARG A 559 25.05 21.45 -3.50
N ARG A 560 25.04 21.27 -2.17
CA ARG A 560 23.96 20.59 -1.42
C ARG A 560 22.55 21.16 -1.67
N ASP A 561 22.43 22.45 -1.97
CA ASP A 561 21.14 23.11 -2.24
C ASP A 561 20.62 22.89 -3.67
N SER A 562 21.52 22.60 -4.61
CA SER A 562 21.17 22.32 -6.02
C SER A 562 20.39 21.00 -6.20
N ILE A 563 20.54 20.07 -5.24
CA ILE A 563 19.89 18.77 -5.29
C ILE A 563 18.50 18.88 -4.67
N ALA A 564 17.48 18.64 -5.50
CA ALA A 564 16.10 18.68 -5.05
C ALA A 564 15.78 17.48 -4.14
N ALA A 565 15.25 17.74 -2.94
CA ALA A 565 14.91 16.73 -1.94
C ALA A 565 14.04 15.58 -2.49
N HIS A 566 13.09 15.88 -3.38
CA HIS A 566 12.23 14.86 -4.00
C HIS A 566 12.99 13.84 -4.87
N LYS A 567 14.15 14.20 -5.45
CA LYS A 567 14.98 13.28 -6.24
C LYS A 567 15.66 12.26 -5.32
N VAL A 568 16.13 12.72 -4.17
CA VAL A 568 16.76 11.90 -3.12
C VAL A 568 15.71 10.98 -2.47
N LEU A 569 14.56 11.52 -2.08
CA LEU A 569 13.46 10.74 -1.49
C LEU A 569 12.93 9.64 -2.43
N ARG A 570 13.01 9.81 -3.76
CA ARG A 570 12.63 8.76 -4.73
C ARG A 570 13.61 7.59 -4.79
N CYS A 571 14.82 7.76 -4.26
CA CYS A 571 15.79 6.67 -4.09
C CYS A 571 15.48 5.83 -2.85
N LEU A 572 14.59 6.29 -1.97
CA LEU A 572 14.13 5.55 -0.80
C LEU A 572 12.79 4.86 -1.10
N LEU A 573 12.66 3.61 -0.71
CA LEU A 573 11.41 2.86 -0.80
C LEU A 573 10.86 2.65 0.61
N PHE A 574 9.71 3.24 0.89
CA PHE A 574 8.98 3.05 2.16
C PHE A 574 7.83 2.05 2.03
N GLY A 575 7.52 1.39 3.14
CA GLY A 575 6.46 0.39 3.27
C GLY A 575 5.93 0.29 4.70
N ASP A 576 4.95 -0.59 4.90
CA ASP A 576 4.22 -0.69 6.18
C ASP A 576 4.96 -1.51 7.24
N ILE A 577 5.65 -2.58 6.83
CA ILE A 577 6.24 -3.58 7.73
C ILE A 577 7.63 -4.00 7.23
N HIS A 578 8.57 -4.19 8.16
CA HIS A 578 9.88 -4.78 7.90
C HIS A 578 9.75 -6.31 7.81
N GLN A 579 9.46 -6.80 6.59
CA GLN A 579 9.19 -8.21 6.26
C GLN A 579 10.47 -9.01 5.98
N PRO A 580 10.49 -10.35 6.08
CA PRO A 580 11.68 -11.17 5.79
C PRO A 580 12.32 -10.92 4.43
N SER A 581 11.51 -10.71 3.40
CA SER A 581 11.99 -10.40 2.05
C SER A 581 12.72 -9.06 1.91
N VAL A 582 12.70 -8.20 2.94
CA VAL A 582 13.24 -6.83 2.94
C VAL A 582 14.71 -6.79 3.41
N SER A 583 15.06 -7.52 4.46
CA SER A 583 16.44 -7.57 4.94
C SER A 583 16.74 -8.90 5.63
N PRO A 584 18.02 -9.29 5.71
CA PRO A 584 18.44 -10.46 6.47
C PRO A 584 18.06 -10.35 7.96
N ALA A 585 18.14 -9.14 8.52
CA ALA A 585 17.74 -8.87 9.90
C ALA A 585 16.25 -9.16 10.13
N ALA A 586 15.37 -8.80 9.19
CA ALA A 586 13.94 -9.12 9.29
C ALA A 586 13.67 -10.62 9.17
N ALA A 587 14.45 -11.35 8.37
CA ALA A 587 14.31 -12.80 8.25
C ALA A 587 14.76 -13.50 9.54
N LEU A 588 15.95 -13.16 10.06
CA LEU A 588 16.44 -13.66 11.35
C LEU A 588 15.47 -13.33 12.48
N GLN A 589 14.99 -12.08 12.55
CA GLN A 589 13.98 -11.68 13.55
C GLN A 589 12.70 -12.51 13.43
N SER A 590 12.19 -12.76 12.22
CA SER A 590 10.98 -13.58 12.05
C SER A 590 11.19 -15.05 12.42
N ILE A 591 12.39 -15.60 12.24
CA ILE A 591 12.76 -16.94 12.69
C ILE A 591 12.81 -16.97 14.23
N SER A 592 13.45 -15.97 14.84
CA SER A 592 13.49 -15.79 16.30
C SER A 592 12.10 -15.59 16.91
N ASP A 593 11.22 -14.82 16.28
CA ASP A 593 9.82 -14.63 16.72
C ASP A 593 9.09 -15.98 16.81
N ILE A 594 9.30 -16.87 15.83
CA ILE A 594 8.69 -18.22 15.81
C ILE A 594 9.30 -19.10 16.91
N ALA A 595 10.62 -19.06 17.08
CA ALA A 595 11.30 -19.80 18.14
C ALA A 595 10.81 -19.36 19.53
N LEU A 596 10.68 -18.06 19.79
CA LEU A 596 10.21 -17.51 21.06
C LEU A 596 8.77 -17.95 21.37
N LYS A 597 7.90 -18.00 20.36
CA LYS A 597 6.54 -18.52 20.53
C LYS A 597 6.52 -20.02 20.82
N ALA A 598 7.39 -20.79 20.18
CA ALA A 598 7.55 -22.22 20.46
C ALA A 598 8.10 -22.48 21.87
N ILE A 599 8.98 -21.61 22.37
CA ILE A 599 9.50 -21.64 23.76
C ILE A 599 8.44 -21.27 24.79
N SER A 600 7.48 -20.41 24.43
CA SER A 600 6.48 -19.89 25.37
C SER A 600 5.71 -21.01 26.09
N SER A 601 5.21 -20.70 27.29
CA SER A 601 4.50 -21.66 28.15
C SER A 601 3.29 -22.33 27.50
N ALA A 602 2.70 -21.71 26.47
CA ALA A 602 1.61 -22.27 25.68
C ALA A 602 2.10 -23.21 24.56
N GLY A 603 3.34 -23.05 24.07
CA GLY A 603 3.91 -23.82 22.97
C GLY A 603 4.70 -25.04 23.42
N ASN A 604 5.68 -24.84 24.31
CA ASN A 604 6.61 -25.86 24.82
C ASN A 604 7.10 -26.87 23.75
N ASP A 605 7.48 -26.38 22.56
CA ASP A 605 7.91 -27.19 21.43
C ASP A 605 9.39 -26.94 21.09
N PRO A 606 10.33 -27.63 21.78
CA PRO A 606 11.77 -27.47 21.53
C PRO A 606 12.19 -27.94 20.12
N SER A 607 11.40 -28.79 19.45
CA SER A 607 11.73 -29.25 18.09
C SER A 607 11.58 -28.13 17.07
N THR A 608 10.53 -27.30 17.20
CA THR A 608 10.38 -26.10 16.36
C THR A 608 11.49 -25.08 16.60
N VAL A 609 11.99 -24.97 17.85
CA VAL A 609 13.13 -24.10 18.18
C VAL A 609 14.42 -24.58 17.52
N VAL A 610 14.69 -25.89 17.56
CA VAL A 610 15.85 -26.49 16.87
C VAL A 610 15.78 -26.21 15.37
N LEU A 611 14.61 -26.40 14.75
CA LEU A 611 14.42 -26.09 13.33
C LEU A 611 14.62 -24.60 13.01
N ALA A 612 14.21 -23.70 13.91
CA ALA A 612 14.48 -22.28 13.76
C ALA A 612 15.99 -22.00 13.80
N LEU A 613 16.72 -22.61 14.75
CA LEU A 613 18.17 -22.48 14.87
C LEU A 613 18.92 -23.03 13.65
N ASP A 614 18.44 -24.11 13.02
CA ASP A 614 19.02 -24.62 11.77
C ASP A 614 18.98 -23.57 10.65
N HIS A 615 17.85 -22.88 10.50
CA HIS A 615 17.70 -21.81 9.51
C HIS A 615 18.47 -20.55 9.89
N THR A 616 18.57 -20.23 11.18
CA THR A 616 19.43 -19.14 11.67
C THR A 616 20.90 -19.42 11.35
N GLU A 617 21.40 -20.63 11.60
CA GLU A 617 22.77 -21.04 11.30
C GLU A 617 23.08 -20.90 9.79
N ASP A 618 22.21 -21.42 8.92
CA ASP A 618 22.35 -21.31 7.46
C ASP A 618 22.46 -19.84 7.01
N LEU A 619 21.59 -18.97 7.51
CA LEU A 619 21.61 -17.54 7.16
C LEU A 619 22.85 -16.82 7.69
N LEU A 620 23.29 -17.13 8.92
CA LEU A 620 24.48 -16.52 9.52
C LEU A 620 25.75 -16.95 8.79
N LEU A 621 25.88 -18.24 8.44
CA LEU A 621 27.01 -18.73 7.63
C LEU A 621 27.05 -18.08 6.23
N MET A 622 25.89 -17.83 5.62
CA MET A 622 25.81 -17.11 4.36
C MET A 622 26.16 -15.62 4.50
N LEU A 623 25.82 -15.00 5.63
CA LEU A 623 26.06 -13.59 5.93
C LEU A 623 27.52 -13.29 6.28
N ALA A 624 28.17 -14.13 7.09
CA ALA A 624 29.50 -13.90 7.65
C ALA A 624 30.53 -13.38 6.62
N PRO A 625 30.83 -14.08 5.51
CA PRO A 625 31.81 -13.61 4.53
C PRO A 625 31.36 -12.34 3.79
N ARG A 626 30.05 -12.17 3.59
CA ARG A 626 29.47 -11.04 2.85
C ARG A 626 29.46 -9.74 3.66
N VAL A 627 29.21 -9.85 4.96
CA VAL A 627 29.27 -8.70 5.89
C VAL A 627 30.72 -8.28 6.09
N ARG A 628 31.65 -9.24 6.21
CA ARG A 628 33.09 -8.95 6.25
C ARG A 628 33.54 -8.18 5.02
N ALA A 629 33.18 -8.68 3.84
CA ALA A 629 33.57 -8.05 2.58
C ALA A 629 33.00 -6.62 2.43
N ASP A 630 31.74 -6.40 2.84
CA ASP A 630 31.15 -5.05 2.81
C ASP A 630 31.80 -4.06 3.79
N LEU A 631 32.37 -4.55 4.90
CA LEU A 631 33.10 -3.75 5.87
C LEU A 631 34.52 -3.40 5.38
N LEU A 632 35.22 -4.37 4.78
CA LEU A 632 36.58 -4.22 4.27
C LEU A 632 36.64 -3.51 2.90
N SER A 633 35.50 -3.44 2.18
CA SER A 633 35.40 -2.78 0.90
C SER A 633 36.00 -1.36 0.90
N THR A 634 37.13 -1.19 0.24
CA THR A 634 37.81 0.10 0.01
C THR A 634 37.12 0.98 -1.04
N ARG A 635 35.93 0.59 -1.53
CA ARG A 635 35.15 1.42 -2.45
C ARG A 635 34.83 2.74 -1.76
N ALA A 636 35.53 3.81 -2.15
CA ALA A 636 35.18 5.16 -1.76
C ALA A 636 33.74 5.44 -2.23
N THR A 637 32.78 5.39 -1.32
CA THR A 637 31.39 5.76 -1.60
C THR A 637 31.14 7.18 -1.13
N LEU A 638 30.28 7.89 -1.84
CA LEU A 638 29.77 9.19 -1.40
C LEU A 638 28.47 9.01 -0.61
N VAL A 639 28.17 7.77 -0.19
CA VAL A 639 26.95 7.38 0.51
C VAL A 639 27.34 6.62 1.78
N GLY A 640 27.37 7.33 2.92
CA GLY A 640 27.55 6.76 4.25
C GLY A 640 26.23 6.47 4.96
N GLY A 641 26.28 5.89 6.16
CA GLY A 641 25.11 5.75 7.03
C GLY A 641 25.13 4.53 7.95
N TYR A 642 24.06 4.36 8.73
CA TYR A 642 23.93 3.26 9.67
C TYR A 642 23.95 1.89 8.98
N ARG A 643 24.92 1.05 9.35
CA ARG A 643 25.04 -0.35 8.93
C ARG A 643 24.96 -1.24 10.17
N ARG A 644 24.36 -2.42 10.02
CA ARG A 644 24.37 -3.44 11.08
C ARG A 644 25.70 -4.16 11.07
N SER A 645 26.29 -4.33 12.24
CA SER A 645 27.51 -5.10 12.44
C SER A 645 27.25 -6.60 12.35
N TRP A 646 28.32 -7.39 12.22
CA TRP A 646 28.24 -8.84 12.36
C TRP A 646 27.62 -9.26 13.70
N ALA A 647 28.03 -8.60 14.80
CA ALA A 647 27.50 -8.84 16.13
C ALA A 647 25.98 -8.62 16.20
N ASP A 648 25.45 -7.59 15.52
CA ASP A 648 24.01 -7.33 15.47
C ASP A 648 23.23 -8.47 14.80
N TYR A 649 23.78 -9.05 13.72
CA TYR A 649 23.12 -10.17 13.04
C TYR A 649 23.10 -11.43 13.89
N VAL A 650 24.22 -11.76 14.54
CA VAL A 650 24.28 -12.87 15.50
C VAL A 650 23.27 -12.63 16.63
N ALA A 651 23.25 -11.42 17.20
CA ALA A 651 22.34 -11.05 18.28
C ALA A 651 20.86 -11.27 17.94
N ILE A 652 20.43 -10.78 16.77
CA ILE A 652 19.05 -10.91 16.29
C ILE A 652 18.65 -12.38 16.13
N GLY A 653 19.59 -13.22 15.67
CA GLY A 653 19.35 -14.65 15.43
C GLY A 653 19.34 -15.51 16.68
N THR A 654 20.08 -15.13 17.74
CA THR A 654 20.37 -16.06 18.85
C THR A 654 20.08 -15.55 20.26
N ASP A 655 20.16 -14.25 20.52
CA ASP A 655 20.24 -13.75 21.91
C ASP A 655 18.92 -13.84 22.66
N GLU A 656 17.81 -13.56 21.99
CA GLU A 656 16.47 -13.71 22.58
C GLU A 656 16.13 -15.19 22.80
N ILE A 657 16.49 -16.07 21.86
CA ILE A 657 16.27 -17.52 21.98
C ILE A 657 17.06 -18.07 23.18
N ARG A 658 18.34 -17.70 23.28
CA ARG A 658 19.20 -18.07 24.43
C ARG A 658 18.60 -17.60 25.75
N ARG A 659 18.20 -16.33 25.85
CA ARG A 659 17.65 -15.78 27.10
C ARG A 659 16.37 -16.45 27.57
N HIS A 660 15.55 -16.93 26.64
CA HIS A 660 14.25 -17.52 26.97
C HIS A 660 14.24 -19.06 27.01
N SER A 661 15.33 -19.74 26.64
CA SER A 661 15.41 -21.21 26.59
C SER A 661 15.51 -21.92 27.96
N HIS A 662 15.03 -21.28 29.04
CA HIS A 662 15.15 -21.80 30.40
C HIS A 662 14.44 -23.15 30.55
N GLY A 663 15.13 -24.11 31.13
CA GLY A 663 14.72 -25.49 31.36
C GLY A 663 14.79 -26.39 30.11
N GLN A 664 15.31 -25.91 28.98
CA GLN A 664 15.28 -26.64 27.70
C GLN A 664 16.68 -27.09 27.26
N ALA A 665 17.15 -28.21 27.81
CA ALA A 665 18.45 -28.77 27.46
C ALA A 665 18.63 -29.00 25.94
N GLN A 666 17.57 -29.44 25.24
CA GLN A 666 17.60 -29.62 23.78
C GLN A 666 17.98 -28.34 23.02
N VAL A 667 17.45 -27.18 23.45
CA VAL A 667 17.73 -25.88 22.83
C VAL A 667 19.16 -25.41 23.16
N HIS A 668 19.62 -25.61 24.40
CA HIS A 668 20.98 -25.27 24.80
C HIS A 668 22.04 -26.04 23.99
N ARG A 669 21.83 -27.35 23.79
CA ARG A 669 22.72 -28.19 22.96
C ARG A 669 22.80 -27.71 21.52
N ARG A 670 21.65 -27.33 20.94
CA ARG A 670 21.59 -26.85 19.56
C ARG A 670 22.22 -25.47 19.39
N LEU A 671 21.98 -24.55 20.31
CA LEU A 671 22.61 -23.23 20.36
C LEU A 671 24.14 -23.36 20.43
N ARG A 672 24.63 -24.25 21.31
CA ARG A 672 26.06 -24.53 21.40
C ARG A 672 26.63 -25.05 20.08
N ALA A 673 25.98 -26.05 19.45
CA ALA A 673 26.41 -26.58 18.16
C ALA A 673 26.42 -25.51 17.05
N LEU A 674 25.49 -24.56 17.08
CA LEU A 674 25.45 -23.40 16.18
C LEU A 674 26.67 -22.51 16.41
N TYR A 675 26.91 -22.07 17.65
CA TYR A 675 28.04 -21.19 17.96
C TYR A 675 29.40 -21.84 17.65
N GLU A 676 29.58 -23.12 17.97
CA GLU A 676 30.81 -23.86 17.64
C GLU A 676 31.00 -24.03 16.12
N THR A 677 29.90 -24.15 15.36
CA THR A 677 29.98 -24.18 13.89
C THR A 677 30.33 -22.82 13.33
N LEU A 678 29.74 -21.73 13.84
CA LEU A 678 30.12 -20.37 13.46
C LEU A 678 31.58 -20.08 13.82
N ALA A 679 32.03 -20.42 15.03
CA ALA A 679 33.41 -20.20 15.47
C ALA A 679 34.44 -20.91 14.58
N ARG A 680 34.13 -22.14 14.12
CA ARG A 680 35.00 -22.88 13.20
C ARG A 680 35.02 -22.35 11.77
N ARG A 681 33.95 -21.68 11.33
CA ARG A 681 33.78 -21.23 9.95
C ARG A 681 34.08 -19.75 9.76
N CYS A 682 34.01 -18.94 10.82
CA CYS A 682 34.25 -17.51 10.76
C CYS A 682 35.74 -17.19 11.03
N PRO A 683 36.30 -16.21 10.32
CA PRO A 683 37.66 -15.70 10.55
C PRO A 683 37.80 -15.01 11.92
N GLU A 684 39.03 -14.82 12.38
CA GLU A 684 39.35 -14.33 13.74
C GLU A 684 38.70 -12.99 14.08
N ASP A 685 38.57 -12.07 13.12
CA ASP A 685 37.91 -10.76 13.28
C ASP A 685 36.41 -10.87 13.59
N GLN A 686 35.77 -11.98 13.22
CA GLN A 686 34.34 -12.24 13.45
C GLN A 686 34.07 -13.18 14.63
N GLN A 687 35.10 -13.74 15.27
CA GLN A 687 34.95 -14.65 16.41
C GLN A 687 34.52 -14.00 17.74
N PRO A 688 34.95 -12.77 18.11
CA PRO A 688 34.66 -12.22 19.45
C PRO A 688 33.16 -12.19 19.81
N PRO A 689 32.24 -11.77 18.92
CA PRO A 689 30.81 -11.81 19.22
C PRO A 689 30.25 -13.23 19.45
N ILE A 690 30.89 -14.25 18.87
CA ILE A 690 30.45 -15.66 18.99
C ILE A 690 30.94 -16.23 20.32
N THR A 691 32.21 -15.99 20.68
CA THR A 691 32.81 -16.49 21.92
C THR A 691 32.15 -15.86 23.16
N GLU A 692 31.81 -14.58 23.10
CA GLU A 692 31.04 -13.90 24.16
C GLU A 692 29.68 -14.58 24.41
N ARG A 693 28.97 -14.95 23.35
CA ARG A 693 27.66 -15.62 23.44
C ARG A 693 27.76 -17.06 23.90
N LEU A 694 28.85 -17.75 23.54
CA LEU A 694 29.14 -19.09 24.03
C LEU A 694 29.40 -19.05 25.55
N ALA A 695 30.20 -18.09 26.02
CA ALA A 695 30.44 -17.89 27.46
C ALA A 695 29.15 -17.52 28.22
N ALA A 696 28.31 -16.66 27.65
CA ALA A 696 27.02 -16.32 28.24
C ALA A 696 26.05 -17.52 28.30
N LEU A 697 26.11 -18.43 27.32
CA LEU A 697 25.36 -19.69 27.34
C LEU A 697 25.89 -20.62 28.43
N ASP A 698 27.20 -20.71 28.62
CA ASP A 698 27.83 -21.48 29.70
C ASP A 698 27.39 -21.01 31.09
N GLU A 699 27.45 -19.69 31.33
CA GLU A 699 27.02 -19.09 32.59
C GLU A 699 25.52 -19.31 32.86
N GLN A 700 24.69 -19.32 31.81
CA GLN A 700 23.27 -19.64 31.94
C GLN A 700 23.05 -21.10 32.32
N ILE A 701 23.70 -22.04 31.63
CA ILE A 701 23.56 -23.48 31.90
C ILE A 701 23.99 -23.81 33.34
N ASP A 702 25.07 -23.20 33.84
CA ASP A 702 25.55 -23.43 35.21
C ASP A 702 24.60 -22.92 36.29
N ARG A 703 23.93 -21.79 36.04
CA ARG A 703 22.92 -21.25 36.96
C ARG A 703 21.66 -22.10 36.98
N GLU A 704 21.27 -22.64 35.84
CA GLU A 704 20.00 -23.32 35.65
C GLU A 704 20.04 -24.80 36.07
N TRP A 705 21.08 -25.53 35.67
CA TRP A 705 21.17 -26.98 35.86
C TRP A 705 22.05 -27.34 37.07
N GLN A 706 21.41 -27.48 38.23
CA GLN A 706 22.10 -27.84 39.47
C GLN A 706 22.59 -29.29 39.47
N VAL A 707 21.79 -30.21 38.91
CA VAL A 707 22.12 -31.63 38.79
C VAL A 707 23.28 -31.83 37.82
N ARG A 708 24.33 -32.54 38.27
CA ARG A 708 25.56 -32.76 37.48
C ARG A 708 25.30 -33.44 36.13
N LEU A 709 24.38 -34.41 36.09
CA LEU A 709 24.01 -35.11 34.86
C LEU A 709 23.40 -34.14 33.84
N ASP A 710 22.37 -33.41 34.24
CA ASP A 710 21.63 -32.52 33.35
C ASP A 710 22.50 -31.37 32.84
N ARG A 711 23.35 -30.82 33.72
CA ARG A 711 24.35 -29.80 33.35
C ARG A 711 25.34 -30.32 32.33
N ARG A 712 25.89 -31.52 32.52
CA ARG A 712 26.80 -32.16 31.55
C ARG A 712 26.09 -32.38 30.22
N LEU A 713 24.85 -32.87 30.25
CA LEU A 713 24.08 -33.12 29.05
C LEU A 713 23.64 -31.84 28.34
N ALA A 714 23.34 -30.75 29.05
CA ALA A 714 22.98 -29.46 28.45
C ALA A 714 24.19 -28.75 27.82
N ARG A 715 25.40 -29.00 28.33
CA ARG A 715 26.68 -28.51 27.79
C ARG A 715 27.16 -29.26 26.53
N ALA A 716 26.51 -30.36 26.19
CA ALA A 716 26.84 -31.15 25.00
C ALA A 716 26.47 -30.42 23.70
N PRO A 717 27.38 -30.18 22.74
CA PRO A 717 26.96 -29.75 21.41
C PRO A 717 26.19 -30.88 20.71
N ASP A 718 24.99 -30.57 20.21
CA ASP A 718 24.22 -31.50 19.37
C ASP A 718 23.44 -30.73 18.29
N ARG A 719 23.63 -31.14 17.04
CA ARG A 719 22.95 -30.55 15.86
C ARG A 719 21.47 -30.90 15.79
N GLN A 720 21.03 -32.02 16.39
CA GLN A 720 19.62 -32.41 16.42
C GLN A 720 18.95 -32.02 17.76
N GLY A 721 19.77 -31.77 18.79
CA GLY A 721 19.34 -31.41 20.14
C GLY A 721 18.81 -32.58 20.99
N TYR A 722 18.62 -33.78 20.43
CA TYR A 722 18.14 -34.97 21.14
C TYR A 722 19.09 -35.40 22.28
N GLY A 723 20.37 -35.13 22.14
CA GLY A 723 21.45 -35.55 23.02
C GLY A 723 21.93 -36.96 22.73
N SER A 724 23.18 -37.23 23.09
CA SER A 724 23.74 -38.58 23.14
C SER A 724 24.07 -38.94 24.59
N GLU A 725 24.15 -40.22 24.90
CA GLU A 725 24.56 -40.72 26.23
C GLU A 725 25.94 -40.17 26.65
N ARG A 726 26.81 -39.89 25.67
CA ARG A 726 28.16 -39.35 25.87
C ARG A 726 28.21 -37.82 25.94
N GLY A 727 27.14 -37.12 25.57
CA GLY A 727 27.13 -35.65 25.51
C GLY A 727 27.97 -35.05 24.37
N SER A 728 28.24 -35.80 23.30
CA SER A 728 28.71 -35.27 22.02
C SER A 728 28.26 -36.19 20.88
N VAL A 729 28.07 -35.63 19.68
CA VAL A 729 27.95 -36.43 18.45
C VAL A 729 29.29 -36.36 17.72
N GLY A 730 30.21 -37.24 18.12
CA GLY A 730 31.59 -37.26 17.62
C GLY A 730 32.53 -36.49 18.51
#